data_AF-A0A9J6CA36-F1
#
_entry.id   AF-A0A9J6CA36-F1
#
_cell.length_a   1.000
_cell.length_b   1.000
_cell.length_c   1.000
_cell.angle_alpha   90.00
_cell.angle_beta   90.00
_cell.angle_gamma   90.00
#
_symmetry.space_group_name_H-M   'P 1'
#
loop_
_entity.id
_entity.type
_entity.pdbx_description
1 polymer ?
#
loop_
_entity_poly.entity_id
_entity_poly.type
_entity_poly.pdbx_seq_one_letter_code
_entity_poly.pdbx_strand_id
1 'polypeptide(L)'
;MGRDQKGFHNRRHFHKKNHHNSKNVDRSWQTEKRLIESEVGIEKYVNDLKGFQGIIKSRFSDFHVNEIDLNNQQAIFDDIKIPEISDLEKGLDKDGVELKIEDFIDEEKRKEIDELLKNNDYHKSVLIEVTDEDKDYRANLHKIMRKTYGGKTINNTITTGTGKKYIQVKKYGKNDQKDQRGWQWPEEYVHFILFKENIDTLQAISQIAKSLHLKASSFNYCGTKDKRAKTSQWISVRKVDPSKIVNAARRLQGIRVGNFKFSKTPLKLGDLKGNRFQIALRSVTADEETINQACESVKENGFINYYGMQRFGNCVEVPTHDIGRALLKSDFKLAVDLILKEREGEPNFMKNMRECWKNTENATEALKFINQRKQSFIEIKVLQSLAKSNNNYLQALQALPRNMLMLYTHAYQSLIFNKIASKRRELGLKVLEGDLVFKEENSIDVQHEAVIEENIEVTENEEESNEEETITTEIENESKYINMVRPLTKEDVDSGKYSIFDIVLVLPGHDVQYPKGIIGDYYQELLSKDDLTPEKFINKQKVFSLGGAYRKVFVKPIDFQWKILNYESPNDNIILSDYSRIMKDPEIESKPNGEHRALILDFKLPQSTYATMLLRELLKTDTSTQTQIQLQKGIDESNVEKESLKRKLDEDKTDADPKVEEKILKLE
;
A
#
# COMPACT_ATOMS: atom_id res chain seq x y z
N MET A 1 41.08 38.21 -34.19
CA MET A 1 41.46 39.48 -33.52
C MET A 1 40.34 39.86 -32.56
N GLY A 2 40.66 40.09 -31.27
CA GLY A 2 39.87 40.78 -30.23
C GLY A 2 38.52 40.15 -29.80
N ARG A 3 38.35 39.63 -28.56
CA ARG A 3 38.07 40.33 -27.28
C ARG A 3 36.75 41.15 -27.35
N ASP A 4 35.74 41.03 -26.47
CA ASP A 4 35.80 40.89 -25.01
C ASP A 4 34.54 40.28 -24.37
N GLN A 5 34.76 39.66 -23.21
CA GLN A 5 33.79 39.29 -22.18
C GLN A 5 33.27 40.54 -21.44
N LYS A 6 32.00 40.53 -21.02
CA LYS A 6 31.53 41.35 -19.88
C LYS A 6 30.62 40.51 -18.98
N GLY A 7 31.16 40.13 -17.83
CA GLY A 7 30.39 39.77 -16.66
C GLY A 7 30.02 41.03 -15.86
N PHE A 8 28.93 40.97 -15.10
CA PHE A 8 28.70 41.87 -13.97
C PHE A 8 28.08 41.07 -12.82
N HIS A 9 28.85 40.97 -11.74
CA HIS A 9 28.38 40.64 -10.41
C HIS A 9 27.45 41.73 -9.90
N ASN A 10 26.40 41.35 -9.16
CA ASN A 10 25.98 42.20 -8.05
C ASN A 10 25.42 41.38 -6.87
N ARG A 11 26.10 41.56 -5.74
CA ARG A 11 25.83 41.00 -4.41
C ARG A 11 24.51 41.54 -3.88
N ARG A 12 23.62 40.68 -3.34
CA ARG A 12 22.58 41.12 -2.41
C ARG A 12 22.90 40.64 -1.00
N HIS A 13 22.96 41.63 -0.10
CA HIS A 13 23.30 41.53 1.30
C HIS A 13 22.28 40.68 2.06
N PHE A 14 22.75 39.67 2.80
CA PHE A 14 21.98 39.05 3.87
C PHE A 14 22.21 39.84 5.17
N HIS A 15 21.16 40.47 5.67
CA HIS A 15 21.16 41.06 7.01
C HIS A 15 21.28 39.95 8.06
N LYS A 16 22.39 39.97 8.81
CA LYS A 16 22.51 39.31 10.12
C LYS A 16 21.55 39.99 11.09
N LYS A 17 20.50 39.30 11.54
CA LYS A 17 19.78 39.65 12.77
C LYS A 17 20.37 38.81 13.91
N ASN A 18 20.90 39.52 14.91
CA ASN A 18 21.44 38.98 16.15
C ASN A 18 20.36 38.21 16.93
N HIS A 19 20.60 36.94 17.23
CA HIS A 19 19.84 36.18 18.21
C HIS A 19 20.49 36.32 19.59
N HIS A 20 20.04 37.34 20.33
CA HIS A 20 20.10 37.32 21.78
C HIS A 20 18.70 37.63 22.32
N ASN A 21 17.97 36.58 22.67
CA ASN A 21 17.12 36.58 23.85
C ASN A 21 16.71 35.14 24.17
N SER A 22 17.41 34.54 25.14
CA SER A 22 16.87 33.45 25.94
C SER A 22 15.88 34.04 26.93
N LYS A 23 14.62 33.60 26.90
CA LYS A 23 13.73 33.36 28.04
C LYS A 23 12.32 33.08 27.51
N ASN A 24 11.71 32.03 28.05
CA ASN A 24 10.40 31.46 27.71
C ASN A 24 10.35 30.70 26.37
N VAL A 25 10.93 29.50 26.36
CA VAL A 25 10.36 28.41 25.57
C VAL A 25 9.00 28.13 26.17
N ASP A 26 7.95 28.54 25.44
CA ASP A 26 6.57 28.23 25.79
C ASP A 26 6.41 26.70 25.84
N ARG A 27 6.29 26.15 27.06
CA ARG A 27 6.11 24.72 27.33
C ARG A 27 4.64 24.28 27.16
N SER A 28 3.85 25.02 26.37
CA SER A 28 2.42 24.79 26.14
C SER A 28 2.09 23.60 25.22
N TRP A 29 3.09 22.90 24.66
CA TRP A 29 2.87 21.72 23.80
C TRP A 29 2.76 20.39 24.57
N GLN A 30 2.78 20.43 25.91
CA GLN A 30 2.41 19.28 26.72
C GLN A 30 0.89 19.22 26.83
N THR A 31 0.28 18.20 26.22
CA THR A 31 -1.15 17.81 26.22
C THR A 31 -1.99 18.15 24.96
N GLU A 32 -1.53 17.75 23.78
CA GLU A 32 -2.50 17.32 22.76
C GLU A 32 -3.18 16.04 23.29
N LYS A 33 -4.52 16.03 23.44
CA LYS A 33 -5.30 14.80 23.69
C LYS A 33 -5.00 13.81 22.57
N ARG A 34 -4.73 12.54 22.88
CA ARG A 34 -4.31 11.50 21.93
C ARG A 34 -5.11 10.23 22.08
N LEU A 35 -5.37 9.57 20.96
CA LEU A 35 -5.92 8.22 20.94
C LEU A 35 -4.77 7.28 21.31
N ILE A 36 -4.91 6.57 22.43
CA ILE A 36 -3.88 5.65 22.94
C ILE A 36 -4.29 4.19 22.72
N GLU A 37 -3.31 3.29 22.73
CA GLU A 37 -3.53 1.85 22.49
C GLU A 37 -4.63 1.24 23.38
N SER A 38 -4.71 1.63 24.66
CA SER A 38 -5.73 1.12 25.58
C SER A 38 -7.16 1.55 25.22
N GLU A 39 -7.35 2.76 24.66
CA GLU A 39 -8.68 3.22 24.23
C GLU A 39 -9.24 2.39 23.07
N VAL A 40 -8.37 1.76 22.30
CA VAL A 40 -8.72 0.86 21.20
C VAL A 40 -8.51 -0.62 21.52
N GLY A 41 -8.42 -0.96 22.82
CA GLY A 41 -8.38 -2.34 23.31
C GLY A 41 -7.06 -3.09 23.09
N ILE A 42 -5.97 -2.38 22.77
CA ILE A 42 -4.62 -2.96 22.61
C ILE A 42 -3.93 -2.90 23.98
N GLU A 43 -4.18 -3.88 24.84
CA GLU A 43 -3.78 -3.78 26.26
C GLU A 43 -2.72 -4.81 26.67
N LYS A 44 -2.76 -6.01 26.09
CA LYS A 44 -1.93 -7.13 26.55
C LYS A 44 -0.71 -7.38 25.65
N TYR A 45 0.23 -8.14 26.19
CA TYR A 45 1.38 -8.71 25.49
C TYR A 45 1.35 -10.24 25.59
N VAL A 46 2.08 -10.93 24.72
CA VAL A 46 2.22 -12.40 24.83
C VAL A 46 3.06 -12.77 26.04
N ASN A 47 4.14 -12.05 26.32
CA ASN A 47 4.99 -12.28 27.48
C ASN A 47 5.26 -10.98 28.29
N ASP A 48 5.81 -11.16 29.50
CA ASP A 48 6.14 -10.08 30.43
C ASP A 48 7.64 -9.71 30.40
N LEU A 49 8.37 -10.11 29.36
CA LEU A 49 9.77 -9.71 29.21
C LEU A 49 9.87 -8.18 29.11
N LYS A 50 10.96 -7.61 29.63
CA LYS A 50 11.22 -6.19 29.49
C LYS A 50 11.48 -5.86 28.02
N GLY A 51 10.74 -4.87 27.52
CA GLY A 51 11.03 -4.29 26.21
C GLY A 51 12.24 -3.36 26.27
N PHE A 52 12.63 -2.87 25.11
CA PHE A 52 13.72 -1.91 24.95
C PHE A 52 13.31 -0.79 24.00
N GLN A 53 14.08 0.29 23.99
CA GLN A 53 13.84 1.42 23.12
C GLN A 53 14.38 1.17 21.70
N GLY A 54 13.59 1.53 20.70
CA GLY A 54 14.00 1.56 19.29
C GLY A 54 13.04 2.43 18.50
N ILE A 55 13.58 3.26 17.60
CA ILE A 55 12.77 4.14 16.74
C ILE A 55 12.37 3.39 15.48
N ILE A 56 11.06 3.34 15.23
CA ILE A 56 10.45 2.77 14.03
C ILE A 56 10.31 3.86 12.96
N LYS A 57 10.63 3.51 11.70
CA LYS A 57 10.43 4.39 10.53
C LYS A 57 11.09 5.77 10.70
N SER A 58 12.24 5.88 11.38
CA SER A 58 13.03 7.12 11.44
C SER A 58 13.21 7.69 10.03
N ARG A 59 13.62 6.82 9.10
CA ARG A 59 13.62 7.06 7.65
C ARG A 59 12.67 6.08 6.96
N PHE A 60 12.08 6.48 5.82
CA PHE A 60 11.22 5.56 5.05
C PHE A 60 12.01 4.37 4.47
N SER A 61 13.33 4.51 4.32
CA SER A 61 14.27 3.47 3.94
C SER A 61 14.52 2.42 5.02
N ASP A 62 14.06 2.67 6.26
CA ASP A 62 14.23 1.71 7.36
C ASP A 62 13.10 0.68 7.41
N PHE A 63 12.16 0.74 6.45
CA PHE A 63 10.98 -0.10 6.43
C PHE A 63 10.71 -0.57 5.00
N HIS A 64 11.10 -1.81 4.73
CA HIS A 64 10.92 -2.45 3.43
C HIS A 64 9.82 -3.50 3.50
N VAL A 65 9.00 -3.57 2.45
CA VAL A 65 7.89 -4.54 2.34
C VAL A 65 7.88 -5.16 0.95
N ASN A 66 7.94 -6.48 0.87
CA ASN A 66 7.79 -7.23 -0.36
C ASN A 66 6.57 -8.14 -0.27
N GLU A 67 5.64 -8.01 -1.20
CA GLU A 67 4.46 -8.88 -1.29
C GLU A 67 4.85 -10.34 -1.54
N ILE A 68 4.08 -11.29 -0.99
CA ILE A 68 4.22 -12.72 -1.24
C ILE A 68 2.94 -13.19 -1.92
N ASP A 69 3.05 -13.68 -3.16
CA ASP A 69 1.90 -14.14 -3.94
C ASP A 69 1.36 -15.51 -3.45
N LEU A 70 0.27 -15.97 -4.07
CA LEU A 70 -0.35 -17.26 -3.75
C LEU A 70 0.57 -18.47 -4.01
N ASN A 71 1.59 -18.31 -4.86
CA ASN A 71 2.60 -19.34 -5.17
C ASN A 71 3.83 -19.25 -4.25
N ASN A 72 3.76 -18.47 -3.16
CA ASN A 72 4.88 -18.18 -2.26
C ASN A 72 6.07 -17.46 -2.93
N GLN A 73 5.88 -16.81 -4.08
CA GLN A 73 6.90 -15.99 -4.70
C GLN A 73 6.89 -14.59 -4.11
N GLN A 74 8.06 -14.12 -3.69
CA GLN A 74 8.26 -12.76 -3.22
C GLN A 74 8.34 -11.81 -4.42
N ALA A 75 7.65 -10.68 -4.37
CA ALA A 75 7.81 -9.59 -5.32
C ALA A 75 9.16 -8.89 -5.07
N ILE A 76 10.22 -9.40 -5.68
CA ILE A 76 11.57 -8.83 -5.65
C ILE A 76 11.77 -8.00 -6.92
N PHE A 77 12.09 -6.72 -6.78
CA PHE A 77 12.32 -5.84 -7.92
C PHE A 77 13.77 -5.93 -8.40
N ASP A 78 14.07 -6.89 -9.28
CA ASP A 78 15.43 -7.20 -9.74
C ASP A 78 15.63 -7.12 -11.27
N ASP A 79 14.56 -6.99 -12.05
CA ASP A 79 14.63 -6.92 -13.52
C ASP A 79 13.88 -5.71 -14.08
N ILE A 80 14.57 -4.89 -14.86
CA ILE A 80 14.02 -3.71 -15.55
C ILE A 80 13.89 -3.92 -17.06
N LYS A 81 14.18 -5.12 -17.56
CA LYS A 81 14.10 -5.43 -18.99
C LYS A 81 12.65 -5.43 -19.46
N ILE A 82 12.47 -4.94 -20.69
CA ILE A 82 11.20 -4.99 -21.41
C ILE A 82 11.21 -6.29 -22.21
N PRO A 83 10.22 -7.19 -22.05
CA PRO A 83 10.13 -8.40 -22.85
C PRO A 83 10.06 -8.06 -24.34
N GLU A 84 10.85 -8.73 -25.17
CA GLU A 84 10.74 -8.61 -26.63
C GLU A 84 9.51 -9.38 -27.11
N ILE A 85 8.54 -8.69 -27.70
CA ILE A 85 7.28 -9.30 -28.20
C ILE A 85 7.50 -10.10 -29.51
N SER A 86 8.69 -10.02 -30.12
CA SER A 86 9.00 -10.64 -31.42
C SER A 86 8.98 -12.17 -31.45
N ASP A 87 9.10 -12.85 -30.31
CA ASP A 87 9.21 -14.31 -30.27
C ASP A 87 7.88 -15.06 -30.47
N LEU A 88 6.78 -14.35 -30.75
CA LEU A 88 5.42 -14.92 -30.76
C LEU A 88 4.73 -14.90 -32.12
N GLU A 89 5.34 -14.31 -33.15
CA GLU A 89 4.78 -14.34 -34.50
C GLU A 89 5.13 -15.66 -35.21
N LYS A 90 4.33 -16.72 -34.99
CA LYS A 90 4.19 -17.74 -36.04
C LYS A 90 3.46 -17.06 -37.21
N GLY A 91 4.23 -16.59 -38.19
CA GLY A 91 3.72 -16.01 -39.44
C GLY A 91 2.99 -17.05 -40.28
N LEU A 92 1.85 -17.55 -39.81
CA LEU A 92 1.05 -18.56 -40.49
C LEU A 92 0.07 -17.90 -41.45
N ASP A 93 -0.20 -18.49 -42.60
CA ASP A 93 -1.31 -18.07 -43.48
C ASP A 93 -2.68 -18.49 -42.90
N LYS A 94 -3.76 -18.35 -43.69
CA LYS A 94 -5.12 -18.72 -43.24
C LYS A 94 -5.27 -20.23 -42.98
N ASP A 95 -4.39 -21.05 -43.54
CA ASP A 95 -4.43 -22.51 -43.49
C ASP A 95 -3.39 -23.09 -42.51
N GLY A 96 -2.67 -22.24 -41.79
CA GLY A 96 -1.70 -22.66 -40.77
C GLY A 96 -0.31 -22.98 -41.31
N VAL A 97 0.05 -22.52 -42.51
CA VAL A 97 1.36 -22.72 -43.14
C VAL A 97 2.28 -21.54 -42.85
N GLU A 98 3.53 -21.82 -42.46
CA GLU A 98 4.51 -20.76 -42.20
C GLU A 98 4.93 -20.03 -43.49
N LEU A 99 4.65 -18.73 -43.52
CA LEU A 99 5.04 -17.80 -44.57
C LEU A 99 6.52 -17.44 -44.44
N LYS A 100 7.25 -17.47 -45.56
CA LYS A 100 8.63 -16.97 -45.67
C LYS A 100 8.66 -15.68 -46.48
N ILE A 101 9.55 -14.76 -46.14
CA ILE A 101 9.61 -13.46 -46.84
C ILE A 101 10.13 -13.61 -48.27
N GLU A 102 10.96 -14.63 -48.49
CA GLU A 102 11.52 -15.01 -49.79
C GLU A 102 10.43 -15.39 -50.80
N ASP A 103 9.23 -15.77 -50.33
CA ASP A 103 8.11 -16.12 -51.20
C ASP A 103 7.39 -14.89 -51.77
N PHE A 104 7.69 -13.68 -51.25
CA PHE A 104 6.97 -12.45 -51.62
C PHE A 104 7.87 -11.30 -52.07
N ILE A 105 9.17 -11.32 -51.74
CA ILE A 105 10.10 -10.23 -52.03
C ILE A 105 11.45 -10.78 -52.46
N ASP A 106 11.93 -10.31 -53.61
CA ASP A 106 13.24 -10.65 -54.15
C ASP A 106 14.40 -10.06 -53.31
N GLU A 107 15.58 -10.67 -53.44
CA GLU A 107 16.77 -10.29 -52.68
C GLU A 107 17.20 -8.83 -52.90
N GLU A 108 16.95 -8.28 -54.08
CA GLU A 108 17.24 -6.87 -54.42
C GLU A 108 16.37 -5.91 -53.60
N LYS A 109 15.05 -6.17 -53.55
CA LYS A 109 14.11 -5.36 -52.76
C LYS A 109 14.34 -5.49 -51.26
N ARG A 110 14.79 -6.66 -50.81
CA ARG A 110 15.21 -6.90 -49.42
C ARG A 110 16.40 -6.01 -49.03
N LYS A 111 17.42 -5.92 -49.90
CA LYS A 111 18.57 -5.04 -49.71
C LYS A 111 18.17 -3.56 -49.70
N GLU A 112 17.26 -3.14 -50.57
CA GLU A 112 16.72 -1.76 -50.55
C GLU A 112 16.02 -1.42 -49.22
N ILE A 113 15.24 -2.36 -48.66
CA ILE A 113 14.58 -2.17 -47.36
C ILE A 113 15.62 -2.10 -46.22
N ASP A 114 16.65 -2.95 -46.25
CA ASP A 114 17.72 -2.91 -45.24
C ASP A 114 18.54 -1.60 -45.31
N GLU A 115 18.78 -1.07 -46.52
CA GLU A 115 19.40 0.24 -46.71
C GLU A 115 18.51 1.40 -46.25
N LEU A 116 17.20 1.32 -46.52
CA LEU A 116 16.21 2.27 -46.01
C LEU A 116 16.26 2.35 -44.48
N LEU A 117 16.42 1.22 -43.79
CA LEU A 117 16.51 1.16 -42.33
C LEU A 117 17.81 1.74 -41.78
N LYS A 118 18.93 1.58 -42.49
CA LYS A 118 20.24 2.15 -42.13
C LYS A 118 20.30 3.67 -42.35
N ASN A 119 19.58 4.20 -43.33
CA ASN A 119 19.54 5.64 -43.61
C ASN A 119 18.64 6.42 -42.63
N ASN A 120 19.01 7.66 -42.30
CA ASN A 120 18.24 8.55 -41.42
C ASN A 120 17.22 9.43 -42.18
N ASP A 121 16.88 9.06 -43.41
CA ASP A 121 15.94 9.79 -44.26
C ASP A 121 14.53 9.19 -44.15
N TYR A 122 13.65 9.90 -43.43
CA TYR A 122 12.27 9.48 -43.18
C TYR A 122 11.31 9.77 -44.35
N HIS A 123 11.78 10.43 -45.42
CA HIS A 123 10.97 10.74 -46.60
C HIS A 123 11.09 9.68 -47.70
N LYS A 124 12.09 8.79 -47.63
CA LYS A 124 12.25 7.70 -48.59
C LYS A 124 11.27 6.55 -48.33
N SER A 125 10.87 5.89 -49.40
CA SER A 125 10.04 4.69 -49.36
C SER A 125 10.45 3.70 -50.44
N VAL A 126 10.38 2.41 -50.13
CA VAL A 126 10.53 1.32 -51.11
C VAL A 126 9.13 0.94 -51.60
N LEU A 127 8.97 0.73 -52.91
CA LEU A 127 7.71 0.31 -53.53
C LEU A 127 7.84 -1.13 -54.02
N ILE A 128 6.92 -1.99 -53.59
CA ILE A 128 6.78 -3.37 -54.06
C ILE A 128 5.54 -3.43 -54.95
N GLU A 129 5.69 -3.77 -56.23
CA GLU A 129 4.57 -3.87 -57.18
C GLU A 129 3.73 -5.11 -56.87
N VAL A 130 2.41 -4.94 -56.73
CA VAL A 130 1.44 -5.99 -56.41
C VAL A 130 0.18 -5.84 -57.28
N THR A 131 0.36 -5.37 -58.52
CA THR A 131 -0.75 -5.01 -59.43
C THR A 131 -1.60 -6.21 -59.80
N ASP A 132 -0.97 -7.32 -60.14
CA ASP A 132 -1.61 -8.55 -60.62
C ASP A 132 -2.01 -9.51 -59.48
N GLU A 133 -1.71 -9.12 -58.24
CA GLU A 133 -1.90 -9.95 -57.05
C GLU A 133 -3.24 -9.72 -56.36
N ASP A 134 -3.79 -10.79 -55.80
CA ASP A 134 -5.11 -10.75 -55.17
C ASP A 134 -5.09 -10.04 -53.80
N LYS A 135 -6.25 -10.00 -53.13
CA LYS A 135 -6.36 -9.36 -51.81
C LYS A 135 -5.66 -10.17 -50.71
N ASP A 136 -5.60 -11.49 -50.87
CA ASP A 136 -5.06 -12.41 -49.86
C ASP A 136 -3.53 -12.43 -49.90
N TYR A 137 -2.93 -12.41 -51.08
CA TYR A 137 -1.49 -12.20 -51.29
C TYR A 137 -1.02 -10.89 -50.65
N ARG A 138 -1.73 -9.79 -50.92
CA ARG A 138 -1.41 -8.49 -50.31
C ARG A 138 -1.53 -8.52 -48.78
N ALA A 139 -2.52 -9.22 -48.23
CA ALA A 139 -2.69 -9.37 -46.79
C ALA A 139 -1.57 -10.21 -46.16
N ASN A 140 -1.16 -11.30 -46.81
CA ASN A 140 -0.05 -12.15 -46.38
C ASN A 140 1.29 -11.43 -46.47
N LEU A 141 1.52 -10.65 -47.52
CA LEU A 141 2.71 -9.80 -47.66
C LEU A 141 2.78 -8.72 -46.56
N HIS A 142 1.65 -8.09 -46.19
CA HIS A 142 1.61 -7.20 -45.03
C HIS A 142 1.94 -7.92 -43.72
N LYS A 143 1.47 -9.17 -43.56
CA LYS A 143 1.71 -10.00 -42.36
C LYS A 143 3.18 -10.41 -42.25
N ILE A 144 3.80 -10.92 -43.31
CA ILE A 144 5.21 -11.33 -43.30
C ILE A 144 6.16 -10.13 -43.16
N MET A 145 5.84 -9.00 -43.79
CA MET A 145 6.60 -7.76 -43.61
C MET A 145 6.56 -7.24 -42.18
N ARG A 146 5.43 -7.46 -41.48
CA ARG A 146 5.29 -7.14 -40.06
C ARG A 146 6.12 -8.10 -39.18
N LYS A 147 6.18 -9.39 -39.51
CA LYS A 147 7.04 -10.39 -38.84
C LYS A 147 8.52 -10.07 -39.00
N THR A 148 8.97 -9.85 -40.23
CA THR A 148 10.40 -9.71 -40.53
C THR A 148 10.96 -8.35 -40.15
N TYR A 149 10.18 -7.27 -40.31
CA TYR A 149 10.64 -5.89 -40.11
C TYR A 149 9.90 -5.14 -38.99
N GLY A 150 9.16 -5.88 -38.15
CA GLY A 150 8.27 -5.37 -37.10
C GLY A 150 8.85 -4.21 -36.29
N GLY A 151 8.06 -3.13 -36.17
CA GLY A 151 8.43 -1.94 -35.39
C GLY A 151 9.44 -0.99 -36.06
N LYS A 152 10.00 -1.34 -37.22
CA LYS A 152 10.96 -0.50 -37.97
C LYS A 152 10.38 0.10 -39.26
N THR A 153 9.34 -0.52 -39.83
CA THR A 153 8.71 -0.08 -41.08
C THR A 153 7.19 0.14 -40.97
N ILE A 154 6.64 0.95 -41.88
CA ILE A 154 5.21 1.19 -42.10
C ILE A 154 4.89 0.70 -43.52
N ASN A 155 3.91 -0.18 -43.64
CA ASN A 155 3.54 -0.79 -44.92
C ASN A 155 2.12 -0.34 -45.31
N ASN A 156 1.97 0.36 -46.42
CA ASN A 156 0.67 0.84 -46.92
C ASN A 156 0.44 0.40 -48.37
N THR A 157 -0.76 -0.11 -48.68
CA THR A 157 -1.14 -0.37 -50.07
C THR A 157 -1.58 0.93 -50.73
N ILE A 158 -0.86 1.37 -51.76
CA ILE A 158 -1.20 2.55 -52.58
C ILE A 158 -1.66 2.10 -53.97
N THR A 159 -2.64 2.79 -54.54
CA THR A 159 -3.08 2.60 -55.93
C THR A 159 -2.74 3.87 -56.69
N THR A 160 -1.99 3.76 -57.79
CA THR A 160 -1.66 4.91 -58.64
C THR A 160 -2.82 5.23 -59.56
N GLY A 161 -2.89 6.47 -60.07
CA GLY A 161 -3.93 6.89 -61.03
C GLY A 161 -3.96 6.09 -62.34
N THR A 162 -2.93 5.29 -62.60
CA THR A 162 -2.81 4.35 -63.72
C THR A 162 -3.39 2.96 -63.43
N GLY A 163 -3.97 2.72 -62.25
CA GLY A 163 -4.56 1.44 -61.85
C GLY A 163 -3.57 0.42 -61.25
N LYS A 164 -2.27 0.74 -61.24
CA LYS A 164 -1.25 -0.12 -60.61
C LYS A 164 -1.30 -0.06 -59.09
N LYS A 165 -1.01 -1.17 -58.41
CA LYS A 165 -1.01 -1.28 -56.95
C LYS A 165 0.39 -1.55 -56.44
N TYR A 166 0.78 -0.84 -55.39
CA TYR A 166 2.07 -1.02 -54.73
C TYR A 166 1.89 -1.15 -53.22
N ILE A 167 2.75 -1.93 -52.57
CA ILE A 167 2.96 -1.83 -51.13
C ILE A 167 4.13 -0.89 -50.90
N GLN A 168 3.83 0.27 -50.32
CA GLN A 168 4.80 1.28 -49.94
C GLN A 168 5.34 0.97 -48.54
N VAL A 169 6.65 0.72 -48.47
CA VAL A 169 7.41 0.47 -47.24
C VAL A 169 8.15 1.75 -46.86
N LYS A 170 7.84 2.31 -45.70
CA LYS A 170 8.48 3.52 -45.13
C LYS A 170 9.15 3.20 -43.81
N LYS A 171 10.16 3.96 -43.43
CA LYS A 171 10.76 3.88 -42.09
C LYS A 171 9.82 4.50 -41.07
N TYR A 172 9.75 3.88 -39.89
CA TYR A 172 8.93 4.36 -38.78
C TYR A 172 9.43 5.70 -38.22
N GLY A 173 8.61 6.75 -38.23
CA GLY A 173 8.93 8.06 -37.66
C GLY A 173 8.59 8.20 -36.17
N LYS A 174 9.16 9.22 -35.50
CA LYS A 174 8.87 9.51 -34.07
C LYS A 174 7.42 9.88 -33.78
N ASN A 175 6.67 10.35 -34.79
CA ASN A 175 5.28 10.81 -34.66
C ASN A 175 4.24 9.87 -35.29
N ASP A 176 4.66 8.75 -35.89
CA ASP A 176 3.74 7.84 -36.56
C ASP A 176 3.02 6.94 -35.54
N GLN A 177 1.69 6.89 -35.58
CA GLN A 177 0.90 6.03 -34.70
C GLN A 177 1.09 4.56 -35.06
N LYS A 178 1.60 3.75 -34.11
CA LYS A 178 1.73 2.30 -34.32
C LYS A 178 0.35 1.72 -34.52
N ASP A 179 0.11 1.19 -35.72
CA ASP A 179 -1.09 0.43 -35.99
C ASP A 179 -1.09 -0.81 -35.08
N GLN A 180 -1.90 -0.75 -34.02
CA GLN A 180 -2.06 -1.85 -33.06
C GLN A 180 -3.04 -2.91 -33.60
N ARG A 181 -3.64 -2.71 -34.78
CA ARG A 181 -4.53 -3.69 -35.42
C ARG A 181 -3.71 -4.89 -35.86
N GLY A 182 -3.67 -5.90 -34.99
CA GLY A 182 -2.94 -7.16 -35.17
C GLY A 182 -1.87 -7.43 -34.12
N TRP A 183 -1.74 -6.62 -33.07
CA TRP A 183 -0.91 -6.99 -31.93
C TRP A 183 -1.52 -8.20 -31.22
N GLN A 184 -0.88 -9.36 -31.36
CA GLN A 184 -1.22 -10.55 -30.59
C GLN A 184 -0.54 -10.42 -29.24
N TRP A 185 -1.33 -10.13 -28.22
CA TRP A 185 -0.86 -10.19 -26.85
C TRP A 185 -0.54 -11.65 -26.51
N PRO A 186 0.61 -11.94 -25.87
CA PRO A 186 0.91 -13.30 -25.41
C PRO A 186 -0.21 -13.83 -24.51
N GLU A 187 -0.70 -12.97 -23.62
CA GLU A 187 -1.89 -13.18 -22.79
C GLU A 187 -2.61 -11.85 -22.56
N GLU A 188 -3.83 -11.89 -22.01
CA GLU A 188 -4.70 -10.71 -21.88
C GLU A 188 -4.18 -9.63 -20.92
N TYR A 189 -3.48 -10.02 -19.85
CA TYR A 189 -2.97 -9.13 -18.82
C TYR A 189 -1.44 -9.11 -18.80
N VAL A 190 -0.90 -7.92 -18.59
CA VAL A 190 0.51 -7.72 -18.25
C VAL A 190 0.61 -7.57 -16.75
N HIS A 191 1.37 -8.46 -16.12
CA HIS A 191 1.76 -8.42 -14.72
C HIS A 191 3.15 -7.81 -14.61
N PHE A 192 3.38 -6.95 -13.62
CA PHE A 192 4.67 -6.32 -13.39
C PHE A 192 4.81 -5.96 -11.90
N ILE A 193 6.05 -5.81 -11.44
CA ILE A 193 6.31 -5.34 -10.08
C ILE A 193 6.34 -3.80 -10.09
N LEU A 194 5.55 -3.21 -9.20
CA LEU A 194 5.64 -1.82 -8.81
C LEU A 194 6.54 -1.70 -7.58
N PHE A 195 7.71 -1.10 -7.76
CA PHE A 195 8.56 -0.64 -6.66
C PHE A 195 8.26 0.83 -6.39
N LYS A 196 7.87 1.14 -5.15
CA LYS A 196 7.49 2.50 -4.75
C LYS A 196 8.18 2.94 -3.46
N GLU A 197 8.49 4.23 -3.36
CA GLU A 197 9.18 4.84 -2.23
C GLU A 197 8.43 6.06 -1.71
N ASN A 198 8.07 6.05 -0.42
CA ASN A 198 7.40 7.16 0.27
C ASN A 198 6.12 7.68 -0.41
N ILE A 199 5.39 6.79 -1.09
CA ILE A 199 4.18 7.09 -1.85
C ILE A 199 3.12 6.01 -1.64
N ASP A 200 1.86 6.43 -1.63
CA ASP A 200 0.72 5.52 -1.53
C ASP A 200 0.55 4.70 -2.84
N THR A 201 0.04 3.47 -2.70
CA THR A 201 -0.16 2.54 -3.83
C THR A 201 -1.06 3.15 -4.91
N LEU A 202 -2.20 3.72 -4.51
CA LEU A 202 -3.16 4.30 -5.43
C LEU A 202 -2.68 5.61 -6.02
N GLN A 203 -1.96 6.39 -5.23
CA GLN A 203 -1.32 7.60 -5.75
C GLN A 203 -0.30 7.24 -6.83
N ALA A 204 0.48 6.16 -6.66
CA ALA A 204 1.41 5.67 -7.67
C ALA A 204 0.68 5.17 -8.93
N ILE A 205 -0.35 4.33 -8.76
CA ILE A 205 -1.19 3.84 -9.87
C ILE A 205 -1.84 5.00 -10.62
N SER A 206 -2.41 5.98 -9.92
CA SER A 206 -3.06 7.16 -10.53
C SER A 206 -2.09 7.97 -11.39
N GLN A 207 -0.84 8.15 -10.95
CA GLN A 207 0.18 8.85 -11.73
C GLN A 207 0.60 8.07 -12.98
N ILE A 208 0.74 6.75 -12.88
CA ILE A 208 1.04 5.87 -14.02
C ILE A 208 -0.14 5.89 -15.00
N ALA A 209 -1.36 5.68 -14.51
CA ALA A 209 -2.59 5.65 -15.29
C ALA A 209 -2.80 6.96 -16.07
N LYS A 210 -2.62 8.10 -15.40
CA LYS A 210 -2.69 9.43 -16.03
C LYS A 210 -1.67 9.58 -17.17
N SER A 211 -0.46 9.07 -16.99
CA SER A 211 0.60 9.12 -18.02
C SER A 211 0.33 8.17 -19.20
N LEU A 212 -0.50 7.15 -19.00
CA LEU A 212 -0.96 6.22 -20.04
C LEU A 212 -2.33 6.60 -20.64
N HIS A 213 -2.95 7.67 -20.15
CA HIS A 213 -4.34 8.05 -20.50
C HIS A 213 -5.35 6.94 -20.18
N LEU A 214 -5.15 6.22 -19.08
CA LEU A 214 -6.05 5.20 -18.55
C LEU A 214 -6.70 5.65 -17.24
N LYS A 215 -7.81 5.00 -16.88
CA LYS A 215 -8.40 5.14 -15.54
C LYS A 215 -7.57 4.34 -14.54
N ALA A 216 -7.50 4.80 -13.28
CA ALA A 216 -6.82 4.07 -12.22
C ALA A 216 -7.45 2.68 -11.97
N SER A 217 -8.76 2.55 -12.15
CA SER A 217 -9.51 1.30 -12.05
C SER A 217 -9.10 0.24 -13.10
N SER A 218 -8.36 0.62 -14.14
CA SER A 218 -7.82 -0.34 -15.11
C SER A 218 -6.63 -1.16 -14.57
N PHE A 219 -6.10 -0.79 -13.41
CA PHE A 219 -5.01 -1.49 -12.74
C PHE A 219 -5.54 -2.34 -11.59
N ASN A 220 -5.09 -3.58 -11.51
CA ASN A 220 -5.46 -4.50 -10.43
C ASN A 220 -4.24 -4.89 -9.59
N TYR A 221 -4.47 -5.12 -8.30
CA TYR A 221 -3.44 -5.41 -7.30
C TYR A 221 -4.02 -6.24 -6.15
N CYS A 222 -3.17 -6.94 -5.41
CA CYS A 222 -3.62 -7.85 -4.34
C CYS A 222 -3.89 -7.15 -3.00
N GLY A 223 -3.24 -6.01 -2.76
CA GLY A 223 -3.52 -5.14 -1.61
C GLY A 223 -2.64 -3.90 -1.61
N THR A 224 -3.04 -2.87 -0.88
CA THR A 224 -2.23 -1.66 -0.71
C THR A 224 -1.06 -1.90 0.23
N LYS A 225 0.05 -1.19 0.02
CA LYS A 225 1.25 -1.26 0.88
C LYS A 225 1.57 0.11 1.49
N ASP A 226 2.23 0.11 2.64
CA ASP A 226 2.61 1.31 3.41
C ASP A 226 3.14 2.45 2.54
N LYS A 227 2.62 3.67 2.76
CA LYS A 227 3.15 4.88 2.12
C LYS A 227 4.58 5.17 2.56
N ARG A 228 4.84 5.28 3.88
CA ARG A 228 6.16 5.61 4.45
C ARG A 228 7.02 4.34 4.57
N ALA A 229 7.41 3.81 3.42
CA ALA A 229 8.22 2.61 3.26
C ALA A 229 8.85 2.58 1.86
N LYS A 230 9.74 1.63 1.61
CA LYS A 230 10.05 1.15 0.25
C LYS A 230 9.33 -0.18 0.05
N THR A 231 8.50 -0.29 -0.99
CA THR A 231 7.64 -1.48 -1.14
C THR A 231 7.64 -2.00 -2.57
N SER A 232 7.65 -3.32 -2.71
CA SER A 232 7.53 -4.05 -3.98
C SER A 232 6.26 -4.91 -3.97
N GLN A 233 5.41 -4.75 -4.98
CA GLN A 233 4.16 -5.51 -5.11
C GLN A 233 3.81 -5.80 -6.56
N TRP A 234 3.02 -6.84 -6.81
CA TRP A 234 2.52 -7.15 -8.14
C TRP A 234 1.35 -6.24 -8.51
N ILE A 235 1.37 -5.78 -9.75
CA ILE A 235 0.31 -5.02 -10.41
C ILE A 235 -0.01 -5.71 -11.74
N SER A 236 -1.28 -5.70 -12.13
CA SER A 236 -1.71 -6.16 -13.46
C SER A 236 -2.52 -5.10 -14.18
N VAL A 237 -2.41 -5.09 -15.51
CA VAL A 237 -3.16 -4.19 -16.39
C VAL A 237 -3.47 -4.89 -17.71
N ARG A 238 -4.69 -4.68 -18.22
CA ARG A 238 -5.18 -5.37 -19.43
C ARG A 238 -4.60 -4.75 -20.70
N LYS A 239 -3.94 -5.55 -21.55
CA LYS A 239 -3.51 -5.18 -22.91
C LYS A 239 -2.72 -3.86 -23.01
N VAL A 240 -1.73 -3.65 -22.13
CA VAL A 240 -0.83 -2.49 -22.18
C VAL A 240 0.61 -2.93 -22.45
N ASP A 241 1.28 -2.26 -23.39
CA ASP A 241 2.65 -2.60 -23.79
C ASP A 241 3.61 -2.30 -22.64
N PRO A 242 4.43 -3.27 -22.18
CA PRO A 242 5.43 -3.06 -21.13
C PRO A 242 6.31 -1.81 -21.35
N SER A 243 6.68 -1.50 -22.59
CA SER A 243 7.49 -0.32 -22.91
C SER A 243 6.75 1.00 -22.60
N LYS A 244 5.42 1.04 -22.76
CA LYS A 244 4.62 2.21 -22.37
C LYS A 244 4.56 2.34 -20.86
N ILE A 245 4.43 1.23 -20.13
CA ILE A 245 4.40 1.22 -18.66
C ILE A 245 5.72 1.76 -18.11
N VAL A 246 6.87 1.29 -18.63
CA VAL A 246 8.20 1.81 -18.27
C VAL A 246 8.32 3.30 -18.58
N ASN A 247 7.88 3.74 -19.78
CA ASN A 247 7.94 5.14 -20.17
C ASN A 247 7.07 6.05 -19.29
N ALA A 248 5.90 5.58 -18.89
CA ALA A 248 4.99 6.27 -17.98
C ALA A 248 5.60 6.46 -16.58
N ALA A 249 6.28 5.43 -16.06
CA ALA A 249 6.93 5.48 -14.75
C ALA A 249 8.25 6.28 -14.76
N ARG A 250 8.95 6.38 -15.89
CA ARG A 250 10.33 6.89 -16.00
C ARG A 250 10.58 8.26 -15.34
N ARG A 251 9.62 9.18 -15.41
CA ARG A 251 9.75 10.54 -14.86
C ARG A 251 9.09 10.72 -13.48
N LEU A 252 8.48 9.66 -12.94
CA LEU A 252 7.80 9.71 -11.67
C LEU A 252 8.81 9.46 -10.53
N GLN A 253 8.81 10.35 -9.55
CA GLN A 253 9.70 10.25 -8.40
C GLN A 253 9.23 9.12 -7.47
N GLY A 254 10.16 8.28 -7.01
CA GLY A 254 9.87 7.18 -6.09
C GLY A 254 8.99 6.08 -6.69
N ILE A 255 8.90 5.96 -8.02
CA ILE A 255 8.15 4.91 -8.71
C ILE A 255 9.06 4.23 -9.73
N ARG A 256 9.13 2.90 -9.70
CA ARG A 256 9.81 2.06 -10.70
C ARG A 256 8.94 0.86 -11.03
N VAL A 257 9.05 0.37 -12.26
CA VAL A 257 8.26 -0.75 -12.80
C VAL A 257 9.18 -1.69 -13.59
N GLY A 258 8.89 -2.97 -13.56
CA GLY A 258 9.80 -4.02 -14.03
C GLY A 258 9.24 -5.42 -13.79
N ASN A 259 10.06 -6.46 -13.98
CA ASN A 259 9.70 -7.86 -13.76
C ASN A 259 8.42 -8.28 -14.53
N PHE A 260 8.33 -7.88 -15.81
CA PHE A 260 7.14 -8.08 -16.62
C PHE A 260 6.87 -9.56 -16.92
N LYS A 261 5.62 -9.97 -16.78
CA LYS A 261 5.08 -11.29 -17.12
C LYS A 261 3.71 -11.13 -17.80
N PHE A 262 3.28 -12.14 -18.55
CA PHE A 262 1.96 -12.16 -19.19
C PHE A 262 1.09 -13.23 -18.54
N SER A 263 -0.18 -12.92 -18.30
CA SER A 263 -1.14 -13.81 -17.65
C SER A 263 -2.55 -13.66 -18.25
N LYS A 264 -3.35 -14.73 -18.17
CA LYS A 264 -4.75 -14.75 -18.62
C LYS A 264 -5.68 -13.98 -17.69
N THR A 265 -5.33 -13.86 -16.42
CA THR A 265 -6.21 -13.31 -15.38
C THR A 265 -5.64 -12.03 -14.77
N PRO A 266 -6.50 -11.09 -14.34
CA PRO A 266 -6.06 -10.00 -13.48
C PRO A 266 -5.68 -10.52 -12.10
N LEU A 267 -4.92 -9.71 -11.37
CA LEU A 267 -4.78 -9.85 -9.91
C LEU A 267 -6.10 -9.43 -9.24
N LYS A 268 -6.50 -10.11 -8.18
CA LYS A 268 -7.65 -9.70 -7.35
C LYS A 268 -7.20 -9.32 -5.95
N LEU A 269 -8.01 -8.50 -5.30
CA LEU A 269 -7.79 -8.12 -3.91
C LEU A 269 -7.80 -9.37 -3.03
N GLY A 270 -6.81 -9.48 -2.14
CA GLY A 270 -6.61 -10.68 -1.32
C GLY A 270 -5.77 -11.77 -1.99
N ASP A 271 -5.40 -11.68 -3.27
CA ASP A 271 -4.55 -12.68 -3.96
C ASP A 271 -3.06 -12.61 -3.53
N LEU A 272 -2.81 -12.58 -2.22
CA LEU A 272 -1.49 -12.66 -1.60
C LEU A 272 -1.56 -13.58 -0.38
N LYS A 273 -0.45 -14.22 -0.03
CA LYS A 273 -0.34 -14.97 1.23
C LYS A 273 0.11 -14.10 2.39
N GLY A 274 0.80 -13.01 2.10
CA GLY A 274 1.36 -12.14 3.11
C GLY A 274 2.43 -11.21 2.57
N ASN A 275 3.29 -10.74 3.48
CA ASN A 275 4.35 -9.80 3.16
C ASN A 275 5.63 -10.20 3.90
N ARG A 276 6.76 -10.06 3.23
CA ARG A 276 8.08 -10.06 3.85
C ARG A 276 8.45 -8.64 4.25
N PHE A 277 8.94 -8.48 5.47
CA PHE A 277 9.37 -7.23 6.05
C PHE A 277 10.86 -7.27 6.29
N GLN A 278 11.53 -6.18 5.95
CA GLN A 278 12.89 -5.90 6.40
C GLN A 278 12.89 -4.53 7.06
N ILE A 279 13.08 -4.50 8.39
CA ILE A 279 12.86 -3.32 9.22
C ILE A 279 14.10 -3.03 10.03
N ALA A 280 14.53 -1.76 10.07
CA ALA A 280 15.57 -1.31 10.98
C ALA A 280 14.95 -0.46 12.10
N LEU A 281 15.20 -0.89 13.33
CA LEU A 281 14.94 -0.11 14.54
C LEU A 281 16.21 0.65 14.86
N ARG A 282 16.14 1.98 14.87
CA ARG A 282 17.31 2.85 15.15
C ARG A 282 17.38 3.25 16.61
N SER A 283 18.55 3.71 17.02
CA SER A 283 18.82 4.20 18.38
C SER A 283 18.47 3.17 19.44
N VAL A 284 18.90 1.93 19.21
CA VAL A 284 18.70 0.83 20.15
C VAL A 284 19.74 0.92 21.26
N THR A 285 19.28 1.11 22.50
CA THR A 285 20.15 1.34 23.67
C THR A 285 20.33 0.11 24.55
N ALA A 286 19.56 -0.96 24.32
CA ALA A 286 19.69 -2.20 25.09
C ALA A 286 20.97 -2.98 24.75
N ASP A 287 21.40 -3.80 25.71
CA ASP A 287 22.46 -4.79 25.52
C ASP A 287 21.99 -5.94 24.59
N GLU A 288 22.96 -6.66 24.03
CA GLU A 288 22.67 -7.73 23.06
C GLU A 288 21.89 -8.89 23.67
N GLU A 289 22.08 -9.19 24.96
CA GLU A 289 21.38 -10.28 25.64
C GLU A 289 19.88 -9.97 25.73
N THR A 290 19.53 -8.78 26.19
CA THR A 290 18.13 -8.29 26.23
C THR A 290 17.49 -8.33 24.84
N ILE A 291 18.20 -7.86 23.81
CA ILE A 291 17.70 -7.87 22.43
C ILE A 291 17.45 -9.31 21.95
N ASN A 292 18.41 -10.21 22.15
CA ASN A 292 18.33 -11.60 21.72
C ASN A 292 17.20 -12.35 22.44
N GLN A 293 17.04 -12.16 23.76
CA GLN A 293 15.95 -12.75 24.52
C GLN A 293 14.57 -12.29 24.02
N ALA A 294 14.41 -10.99 23.75
CA ALA A 294 13.16 -10.47 23.21
C ALA A 294 12.86 -11.00 21.80
N CYS A 295 13.88 -11.07 20.93
CA CYS A 295 13.76 -11.59 19.58
C CYS A 295 13.42 -13.09 19.56
N GLU A 296 14.09 -13.92 20.37
CA GLU A 296 13.80 -15.35 20.45
C GLU A 296 12.40 -15.58 21.01
N SER A 297 11.97 -14.79 22.00
CA SER A 297 10.61 -14.88 22.52
C SER A 297 9.53 -14.57 21.47
N VAL A 298 9.71 -13.52 20.66
CA VAL A 298 8.80 -13.22 19.54
C VAL A 298 8.85 -14.33 18.48
N LYS A 299 10.03 -14.87 18.20
CA LYS A 299 10.22 -15.97 17.26
C LYS A 299 9.57 -17.27 17.73
N GLU A 300 9.53 -17.57 19.03
CA GLU A 300 8.96 -18.80 19.58
C GLU A 300 7.47 -18.67 19.90
N ASN A 301 7.10 -17.59 20.59
CA ASN A 301 5.79 -17.37 21.20
C ASN A 301 4.88 -16.44 20.36
N GLY A 302 5.42 -15.76 19.34
CA GLY A 302 4.66 -14.86 18.49
C GLY A 302 4.19 -13.59 19.19
N PHE A 303 3.10 -13.02 18.68
CA PHE A 303 2.48 -11.78 19.19
C PHE A 303 0.96 -11.84 19.01
N ILE A 304 0.24 -10.92 19.68
CA ILE A 304 -1.22 -10.78 19.54
C ILE A 304 -1.54 -10.01 18.26
N ASN A 305 -2.41 -10.56 17.42
CA ASN A 305 -2.75 -10.06 16.10
C ASN A 305 -3.79 -8.93 16.11
N TYR A 306 -3.57 -7.92 16.95
CA TYR A 306 -4.42 -6.74 17.04
C TYR A 306 -4.49 -5.97 15.71
N TYR A 307 -5.58 -5.22 15.52
CA TYR A 307 -5.57 -4.10 14.58
C TYR A 307 -4.78 -2.95 15.18
N GLY A 308 -3.78 -2.46 14.45
CA GLY A 308 -2.96 -1.34 14.88
C GLY A 308 -3.69 0.01 14.84
N MET A 309 -3.07 1.03 15.45
CA MET A 309 -3.62 2.39 15.54
C MET A 309 -4.03 3.00 14.19
N GLN A 310 -3.39 2.58 13.09
CA GLN A 310 -3.70 3.07 11.75
C GLN A 310 -5.15 2.76 11.34
N ARG A 311 -5.75 1.67 11.85
CA ARG A 311 -7.14 1.27 11.56
C ARG A 311 -8.18 2.20 12.18
N PHE A 312 -7.82 2.89 13.25
CA PHE A 312 -8.73 3.78 13.99
C PHE A 312 -8.59 5.25 13.59
N GLY A 313 -7.66 5.56 12.70
CA GLY A 313 -7.34 6.92 12.26
C GLY A 313 -6.47 7.68 13.26
N ASN A 314 -6.05 8.88 12.87
CA ASN A 314 -5.15 9.73 13.67
C ASN A 314 -5.91 10.83 14.45
N CYS A 315 -7.24 10.93 14.30
CA CYS A 315 -8.06 11.93 14.96
C CYS A 315 -8.63 11.37 16.26
N VAL A 316 -8.39 12.11 17.33
CA VAL A 316 -8.70 11.71 18.70
C VAL A 316 -10.12 12.09 19.07
N GLU A 317 -10.57 13.23 18.59
CA GLU A 317 -11.90 13.77 18.85
C GLU A 317 -13.00 13.04 18.07
N VAL A 318 -12.60 12.36 16.99
CA VAL A 318 -13.44 11.51 16.14
C VAL A 318 -12.65 10.26 15.71
N PRO A 319 -12.57 9.25 16.59
CA PRO A 319 -12.09 7.94 16.22
C PRO A 319 -12.95 7.35 15.09
N THR A 320 -12.31 6.65 14.15
CA THR A 320 -12.98 6.07 12.96
C THR A 320 -14.09 5.10 13.35
N HIS A 321 -13.92 4.36 14.45
CA HIS A 321 -14.90 3.39 14.95
C HIS A 321 -16.19 4.03 15.49
N ASP A 322 -16.16 5.30 15.94
CA ASP A 322 -17.36 5.98 16.43
C ASP A 322 -18.32 6.30 15.29
N ILE A 323 -17.79 6.68 14.12
CA ILE A 323 -18.57 6.84 12.89
C ILE A 323 -19.18 5.49 12.49
N GLY A 324 -18.38 4.42 12.57
CA GLY A 324 -18.85 3.06 12.30
C GLY A 324 -20.02 2.63 13.20
N ARG A 325 -19.91 2.89 14.51
CA ARG A 325 -20.98 2.62 15.47
C ARG A 325 -22.25 3.39 15.13
N ALA A 326 -22.15 4.68 14.78
CA ALA A 326 -23.31 5.49 14.37
C ALA A 326 -23.98 4.91 13.11
N LEU A 327 -23.19 4.51 12.11
CA LEU A 327 -23.68 3.86 10.88
C LEU A 327 -24.41 2.54 11.17
N LEU A 328 -23.85 1.68 12.02
CA LEU A 328 -24.47 0.41 12.40
C LEU A 328 -25.80 0.62 13.15
N LYS A 329 -25.89 1.67 13.96
CA LYS A 329 -27.14 2.08 14.64
C LYS A 329 -28.13 2.79 13.70
N SER A 330 -27.78 2.98 12.43
CA SER A 330 -28.54 3.79 11.46
C SER A 330 -28.77 5.24 11.90
N ASP A 331 -27.91 5.76 12.77
CA ASP A 331 -27.89 7.18 13.17
C ASP A 331 -27.05 7.97 12.17
N PHE A 332 -27.64 8.17 10.99
CA PHE A 332 -26.97 8.83 9.86
C PHE A 332 -26.65 10.30 10.15
N LYS A 333 -27.46 10.98 10.97
CA LYS A 333 -27.17 12.36 11.40
C LYS A 333 -25.91 12.39 12.23
N LEU A 334 -25.81 11.54 13.27
CA LEU A 334 -24.61 11.47 14.10
C LEU A 334 -23.38 11.09 13.28
N ALA A 335 -23.48 10.15 12.34
CA ALA A 335 -22.36 9.79 11.48
C ALA A 335 -21.85 10.98 10.65
N VAL A 336 -22.76 11.78 10.06
CA VAL A 336 -22.41 13.01 9.33
C VAL A 336 -21.82 14.07 10.27
N ASP A 337 -22.42 14.26 11.45
CA ASP A 337 -21.93 15.23 12.43
C ASP A 337 -20.54 14.88 12.93
N LEU A 338 -20.23 13.59 13.13
CA LEU A 338 -18.89 13.12 13.47
C LEU A 338 -17.89 13.36 12.32
N ILE A 339 -18.28 13.09 11.06
CA ILE A 339 -17.44 13.39 9.89
C ILE A 339 -17.12 14.89 9.81
N LEU A 340 -18.09 15.75 10.12
CA LEU A 340 -18.00 17.21 10.01
C LEU A 340 -17.53 17.91 11.29
N LYS A 341 -17.37 17.21 12.41
CA LYS A 341 -16.94 17.76 13.69
C LYS A 341 -15.58 18.47 13.59
N GLU A 342 -15.44 19.59 14.30
CA GLU A 342 -14.20 20.38 14.43
C GLU A 342 -13.03 19.52 14.91
N ARG A 343 -11.84 19.82 14.38
CA ARG A 343 -10.60 19.12 14.73
C ARG A 343 -9.43 20.09 14.91
N GLU A 344 -8.54 19.78 15.84
CA GLU A 344 -7.30 20.54 16.03
C GLU A 344 -6.26 20.24 14.92
N GLY A 345 -5.41 21.23 14.61
CA GLY A 345 -4.33 21.08 13.63
C GLY A 345 -4.74 21.06 12.15
N GLU A 346 -6.02 21.27 11.83
CA GLU A 346 -6.50 21.32 10.45
C GLU A 346 -6.19 22.66 9.74
N PRO A 347 -6.10 22.68 8.40
CA PRO A 347 -5.99 23.92 7.64
C PRO A 347 -7.16 24.87 7.92
N ASN A 348 -6.88 26.19 7.97
CA ASN A 348 -7.89 27.22 8.29
C ASN A 348 -9.22 27.11 7.51
N PHE A 349 -9.19 26.69 6.24
CA PHE A 349 -10.41 26.55 5.45
C PHE A 349 -11.32 25.41 5.95
N MET A 350 -10.74 24.28 6.40
CA MET A 350 -11.50 23.19 7.01
C MET A 350 -12.06 23.63 8.36
N LYS A 351 -11.24 24.28 9.18
CA LYS A 351 -11.67 24.82 10.48
C LYS A 351 -12.89 25.73 10.34
N ASN A 352 -12.81 26.74 9.46
CA ASN A 352 -13.91 27.69 9.23
C ASN A 352 -15.16 26.99 8.65
N MET A 353 -14.98 26.02 7.74
CA MET A 353 -16.09 25.24 7.17
C MET A 353 -16.84 24.44 8.25
N ARG A 354 -16.10 23.74 9.12
CA ARG A 354 -16.66 22.93 10.21
C ARG A 354 -17.31 23.80 11.29
N GLU A 355 -16.69 24.93 11.63
CA GLU A 355 -17.25 25.92 12.57
C GLU A 355 -18.57 26.50 12.03
N CYS A 356 -18.62 26.82 10.73
CA CYS A 356 -19.86 27.25 10.08
C CYS A 356 -20.93 26.16 10.13
N TRP A 357 -20.60 24.90 9.80
CA TRP A 357 -21.52 23.78 9.91
C TRP A 357 -22.06 23.62 11.34
N LYS A 358 -21.19 23.62 12.35
CA LYS A 358 -21.56 23.48 13.77
C LYS A 358 -22.53 24.58 14.23
N ASN A 359 -22.33 25.81 13.78
CA ASN A 359 -23.14 26.96 14.22
C ASN A 359 -24.45 27.11 13.43
N THR A 360 -24.51 26.62 12.20
CA THR A 360 -25.64 26.93 11.28
C THR A 360 -26.39 25.71 10.76
N GLU A 361 -25.80 24.52 10.84
CA GLU A 361 -26.24 23.29 10.16
C GLU A 361 -26.63 23.51 8.67
N ASN A 362 -26.01 24.53 8.03
CA ASN A 362 -26.30 24.92 6.65
C ASN A 362 -25.13 24.56 5.74
N ALA A 363 -25.31 23.49 4.95
CA ALA A 363 -24.28 22.99 4.07
C ALA A 363 -23.87 24.00 2.97
N THR A 364 -24.82 24.79 2.45
CA THR A 364 -24.55 25.80 1.42
C THR A 364 -23.64 26.91 1.95
N GLU A 365 -23.87 27.36 3.19
CA GLU A 365 -23.02 28.37 3.84
C GLU A 365 -21.62 27.80 4.13
N ALA A 366 -21.54 26.57 4.66
CA ALA A 366 -20.25 25.92 4.94
C ALA A 366 -19.40 25.76 3.65
N LEU A 367 -20.02 25.44 2.51
CA LEU A 367 -19.32 25.27 1.24
C LEU A 367 -18.68 26.57 0.71
N LYS A 368 -19.09 27.76 1.17
CA LYS A 368 -18.49 29.05 0.75
C LYS A 368 -17.02 29.20 1.17
N PHE A 369 -16.59 28.45 2.19
CA PHE A 369 -15.20 28.47 2.67
C PHE A 369 -14.24 27.62 1.80
N ILE A 370 -14.76 26.87 0.82
CA ILE A 370 -13.98 25.96 -0.01
C ILE A 370 -13.56 26.65 -1.31
N ASN A 371 -12.32 26.42 -1.75
CA ASN A 371 -11.86 26.86 -3.07
C ASN A 371 -12.05 25.75 -4.13
N GLN A 372 -12.25 26.14 -5.39
CA GLN A 372 -12.57 25.22 -6.50
C GLN A 372 -11.52 24.11 -6.73
N ARG A 373 -10.28 24.28 -6.24
CA ARG A 373 -9.16 23.33 -6.43
C ARG A 373 -9.16 22.16 -5.44
N LYS A 374 -10.07 22.12 -4.45
CA LYS A 374 -10.01 21.19 -3.31
C LYS A 374 -11.20 20.24 -3.17
N GLN A 375 -11.94 19.95 -4.24
CA GLN A 375 -13.21 19.21 -4.18
C GLN A 375 -13.11 17.71 -3.82
N SER A 376 -11.90 17.18 -3.57
CA SER A 376 -11.70 15.74 -3.36
C SER A 376 -11.86 15.27 -1.91
N PHE A 377 -12.07 16.17 -0.95
CA PHE A 377 -12.22 15.79 0.46
C PHE A 377 -13.61 15.23 0.75
N ILE A 378 -13.67 14.29 1.69
CA ILE A 378 -14.88 13.55 2.05
C ILE A 378 -15.93 14.47 2.67
N GLU A 379 -15.49 15.42 3.49
CA GLU A 379 -16.34 16.39 4.16
C GLU A 379 -17.06 17.27 3.14
N ILE A 380 -16.34 17.62 2.08
CA ILE A 380 -16.86 18.45 0.99
C ILE A 380 -17.89 17.68 0.18
N LYS A 381 -17.63 16.41 -0.14
CA LYS A 381 -18.62 15.54 -0.82
C LYS A 381 -19.91 15.40 0.00
N VAL A 382 -19.78 15.20 1.31
CA VAL A 382 -20.94 15.14 2.23
C VAL A 382 -21.71 16.45 2.20
N LEU A 383 -21.05 17.60 2.40
CA LEU A 383 -21.71 18.92 2.37
C LEU A 383 -22.36 19.22 1.01
N GLN A 384 -21.70 18.90 -0.10
CA GLN A 384 -22.26 19.07 -1.45
C GLN A 384 -23.54 18.26 -1.63
N SER A 385 -23.59 17.04 -1.11
CA SER A 385 -24.78 16.20 -1.17
C SER A 385 -25.89 16.72 -0.25
N LEU A 386 -25.56 17.15 0.98
CA LEU A 386 -26.52 17.77 1.91
C LEU A 386 -27.17 19.03 1.35
N ALA A 387 -26.37 19.91 0.72
CA ALA A 387 -26.85 21.14 0.11
C ALA A 387 -27.85 20.88 -1.03
N LYS A 388 -27.67 19.77 -1.78
CA LYS A 388 -28.58 19.38 -2.87
C LYS A 388 -29.84 18.66 -2.39
N SER A 389 -29.76 17.97 -1.26
CA SER A 389 -30.79 17.04 -0.77
C SER A 389 -31.64 17.57 0.38
N ASN A 390 -31.53 18.86 0.71
CA ASN A 390 -32.22 19.49 1.84
C ASN A 390 -31.96 18.74 3.16
N ASN A 391 -30.69 18.48 3.47
CA ASN A 391 -30.22 17.79 4.68
C ASN A 391 -30.64 16.30 4.80
N ASN A 392 -30.75 15.57 3.68
CA ASN A 392 -30.87 14.12 3.74
C ASN A 392 -29.51 13.46 4.06
N TYR A 393 -29.29 13.13 5.34
CA TYR A 393 -28.03 12.56 5.83
C TYR A 393 -27.69 11.19 5.21
N LEU A 394 -28.68 10.33 4.96
CA LEU A 394 -28.45 9.03 4.34
C LEU A 394 -27.92 9.21 2.90
N GLN A 395 -28.58 10.06 2.12
CA GLN A 395 -28.15 10.37 0.76
C GLN A 395 -26.77 11.05 0.74
N ALA A 396 -26.44 11.84 1.75
CA ALA A 396 -25.14 12.45 1.90
C ALA A 396 -24.02 11.43 2.14
N LEU A 397 -24.28 10.42 2.97
CA LEU A 397 -23.35 9.32 3.21
C LEU A 397 -23.23 8.41 1.97
N GLN A 398 -24.33 8.11 1.29
CA GLN A 398 -24.33 7.28 0.06
C GLN A 398 -23.61 7.95 -1.11
N ALA A 399 -23.37 9.26 -1.07
CA ALA A 399 -22.53 9.95 -2.04
C ALA A 399 -21.02 9.67 -1.84
N LEU A 400 -20.63 9.07 -0.72
CA LEU A 400 -19.25 8.66 -0.46
C LEU A 400 -18.95 7.32 -1.15
N PRO A 401 -17.69 7.10 -1.56
CA PRO A 401 -17.26 5.80 -2.07
C PRO A 401 -17.54 4.67 -1.08
N ARG A 402 -18.07 3.54 -1.57
CA ARG A 402 -18.49 2.39 -0.73
C ARG A 402 -17.40 1.88 0.22
N ASN A 403 -16.18 1.78 -0.27
CA ASN A 403 -14.99 1.42 0.49
C ASN A 403 -14.79 2.26 1.76
N MET A 404 -15.07 3.56 1.65
CA MET A 404 -14.90 4.50 2.75
C MET A 404 -15.96 4.31 3.83
N LEU A 405 -17.20 4.01 3.42
CA LEU A 405 -18.28 3.68 4.35
C LEU A 405 -17.97 2.39 5.12
N MET A 406 -17.43 1.37 4.44
CA MET A 406 -17.07 0.10 5.08
C MET A 406 -15.85 0.21 6.00
N LEU A 407 -14.88 1.09 5.69
CA LEU A 407 -13.78 1.42 6.61
C LEU A 407 -14.30 1.81 8.00
N TYR A 408 -15.36 2.65 8.07
CA TYR A 408 -15.93 3.06 9.35
C TYR A 408 -16.51 1.88 10.13
N THR A 409 -17.38 1.10 9.49
CA THR A 409 -18.05 -0.04 10.13
C THR A 409 -17.06 -1.14 10.51
N HIS A 410 -16.03 -1.39 9.69
CA HIS A 410 -14.97 -2.35 10.00
C HIS A 410 -14.05 -1.86 11.12
N ALA A 411 -13.81 -0.55 11.25
CA ALA A 411 -13.07 -0.02 12.40
C ALA A 411 -13.79 -0.32 13.73
N TYR A 412 -15.12 -0.35 13.75
CA TYR A 412 -15.89 -0.81 14.92
C TYR A 412 -15.69 -2.31 15.19
N GLN A 413 -15.78 -3.17 14.17
CA GLN A 413 -15.46 -4.60 14.33
C GLN A 413 -14.04 -4.80 14.88
N SER A 414 -13.06 -4.04 14.37
CA SER A 414 -11.68 -4.06 14.84
C SER A 414 -11.53 -3.67 16.30
N LEU A 415 -12.30 -2.68 16.78
CA LEU A 415 -12.32 -2.29 18.20
C LEU A 415 -12.80 -3.44 19.09
N ILE A 416 -13.91 -4.07 18.71
CA ILE A 416 -14.45 -5.21 19.46
C ILE A 416 -13.44 -6.36 19.44
N PHE A 417 -12.89 -6.70 18.28
CA PHE A 417 -11.86 -7.73 18.18
C PHE A 417 -10.68 -7.47 19.12
N ASN A 418 -10.14 -6.25 19.15
CA ASN A 418 -9.01 -5.92 20.03
C ASN A 418 -9.37 -6.14 21.52
N LYS A 419 -10.54 -5.66 21.96
CA LYS A 419 -10.99 -5.85 23.35
C LYS A 419 -11.17 -7.33 23.71
N ILE A 420 -11.75 -8.12 22.79
CA ILE A 420 -11.92 -9.56 23.00
C ILE A 420 -10.57 -10.29 22.97
N ALA A 421 -9.65 -9.93 22.07
CA ALA A 421 -8.32 -10.52 22.02
C ALA A 421 -7.52 -10.26 23.32
N SER A 422 -7.60 -9.03 23.84
CA SER A 422 -7.08 -8.69 25.17
C SER A 422 -7.70 -9.59 26.25
N LYS A 423 -9.04 -9.76 26.24
CA LYS A 423 -9.72 -10.63 27.21
C LYS A 423 -9.31 -12.10 27.08
N ARG A 424 -9.20 -12.61 25.84
CA ARG A 424 -8.77 -13.98 25.58
C ARG A 424 -7.35 -14.23 26.06
N ARG A 425 -6.45 -13.25 25.93
CA ARG A 425 -5.09 -13.33 26.47
C ARG A 425 -5.07 -13.43 27.99
N GLU A 426 -5.99 -12.79 28.71
CA GLU A 426 -6.09 -12.90 30.19
C GLU A 426 -6.37 -14.33 30.65
N LEU A 427 -7.07 -15.13 29.83
CA LEU A 427 -7.34 -16.55 30.13
C LEU A 427 -6.11 -17.45 29.92
N GLY A 428 -4.97 -16.89 29.50
CA GLY A 428 -3.73 -17.60 29.27
C GLY A 428 -3.51 -18.02 27.81
N LEU A 429 -2.35 -18.64 27.56
CA LEU A 429 -1.91 -19.06 26.21
C LEU A 429 -2.20 -20.54 25.90
N LYS A 430 -2.93 -21.23 26.77
CA LYS A 430 -3.39 -22.60 26.50
C LYS A 430 -4.66 -22.55 25.66
N VAL A 431 -4.86 -23.57 24.84
CA VAL A 431 -6.12 -23.81 24.13
C VAL A 431 -7.19 -24.18 25.17
N LEU A 432 -8.39 -23.64 25.00
CA LEU A 432 -9.52 -23.83 25.91
C LEU A 432 -10.69 -24.49 25.19
N GLU A 433 -11.49 -25.25 25.94
CA GLU A 433 -12.77 -25.76 25.44
C GLU A 433 -13.66 -24.58 25.01
N GLY A 434 -14.29 -24.69 23.84
CA GLY A 434 -15.10 -23.63 23.25
C GLY A 434 -14.33 -22.59 22.43
N ASP A 435 -12.99 -22.61 22.41
CA ASP A 435 -12.22 -21.81 21.45
C ASP A 435 -12.64 -22.18 20.02
N LEU A 436 -12.69 -21.20 19.11
CA LEU A 436 -13.06 -21.43 17.72
C LEU A 436 -11.84 -21.71 16.87
N VAL A 437 -11.96 -22.68 15.95
CA VAL A 437 -10.97 -23.00 14.91
C VAL A 437 -11.64 -23.14 13.56
N PHE A 438 -10.89 -22.90 12.47
CA PHE A 438 -11.37 -23.19 11.12
C PHE A 438 -11.55 -24.70 10.91
N LYS A 439 -12.59 -25.10 10.17
CA LYS A 439 -12.73 -26.45 9.65
C LYS A 439 -11.65 -26.69 8.58
N GLU A 440 -11.09 -27.90 8.52
CA GLU A 440 -9.91 -28.21 7.68
C GLU A 440 -10.13 -27.88 6.19
N GLU A 441 -11.34 -28.14 5.67
CA GLU A 441 -11.74 -27.88 4.28
C GLU A 441 -11.79 -26.39 3.91
N ASN A 442 -11.98 -25.51 4.89
CA ASN A 442 -12.22 -24.08 4.67
C ASN A 442 -10.99 -23.20 4.99
N SER A 443 -9.86 -23.78 5.41
CA SER A 443 -8.75 -22.99 5.97
C SER A 443 -8.12 -21.95 5.01
N ILE A 444 -8.17 -22.18 3.69
CA ILE A 444 -7.53 -21.32 2.67
C ILE A 444 -8.51 -20.27 2.13
N ASP A 445 -9.72 -20.68 1.72
CA ASP A 445 -10.74 -19.77 1.18
C ASP A 445 -11.19 -18.73 2.20
N VAL A 446 -11.18 -19.07 3.49
CA VAL A 446 -11.68 -18.19 4.55
C VAL A 446 -10.70 -17.08 4.90
N GLN A 447 -9.39 -17.35 4.83
CA GLN A 447 -8.41 -16.28 4.97
C GLN A 447 -8.55 -15.30 3.81
N HIS A 448 -8.80 -15.81 2.60
CA HIS A 448 -9.01 -14.97 1.42
C HIS A 448 -10.25 -14.08 1.55
N GLU A 449 -11.38 -14.61 2.03
CA GLU A 449 -12.63 -13.86 2.16
C GLU A 449 -12.66 -12.85 3.31
N ALA A 450 -12.07 -13.20 4.46
CA ALA A 450 -11.89 -12.24 5.57
C ALA A 450 -10.97 -11.09 5.14
N VAL A 451 -9.95 -11.38 4.33
CA VAL A 451 -9.03 -10.39 3.78
C VAL A 451 -9.71 -9.52 2.73
N ILE A 452 -10.60 -10.07 1.90
CA ILE A 452 -11.41 -9.28 0.98
C ILE A 452 -12.24 -8.28 1.80
N GLU A 453 -13.03 -8.71 2.78
CA GLU A 453 -13.81 -7.79 3.63
C GLU A 453 -12.91 -6.74 4.32
N GLU A 454 -11.75 -7.14 4.86
CA GLU A 454 -10.82 -6.21 5.52
C GLU A 454 -10.15 -5.20 4.58
N ASN A 455 -9.88 -5.58 3.32
CA ASN A 455 -9.14 -4.81 2.32
C ASN A 455 -10.01 -4.03 1.34
N ILE A 456 -11.35 -4.08 1.40
CA ILE A 456 -12.18 -3.20 0.53
C ILE A 456 -11.89 -1.72 0.83
N GLU A 457 -11.06 -1.38 1.80
CA GLU A 457 -10.32 -0.13 1.80
C GLU A 457 -9.59 0.14 0.48
N VAL A 458 -10.23 0.99 -0.32
CA VAL A 458 -9.63 1.90 -1.32
C VAL A 458 -9.64 1.48 -2.80
N THR A 459 -10.63 0.72 -3.26
CA THR A 459 -10.94 0.70 -4.71
C THR A 459 -12.13 1.60 -5.05
N GLU A 460 -11.91 2.63 -5.88
CA GLU A 460 -12.96 3.31 -6.66
C GLU A 460 -13.42 2.39 -7.81
N ASN A 461 -13.80 1.16 -7.49
CA ASN A 461 -14.43 0.27 -8.45
C ASN A 461 -15.89 0.71 -8.62
N GLU A 462 -16.08 1.81 -9.35
CA GLU A 462 -17.27 2.03 -10.16
C GLU A 462 -17.25 0.99 -11.29
N GLU A 463 -17.52 -0.27 -10.96
CA GLU A 463 -18.26 -1.09 -11.91
C GLU A 463 -19.73 -0.82 -11.63
N GLU A 464 -20.32 0.06 -12.45
CA GLU A 464 -21.73 -0.02 -12.79
C GLU A 464 -21.99 -1.42 -13.34
N SER A 465 -22.24 -2.40 -12.47
CA SER A 465 -23.14 -3.48 -12.80
C SER A 465 -24.55 -2.87 -12.81
N ASN A 466 -24.88 -2.17 -13.89
CA ASN A 466 -26.27 -1.90 -14.30
C ASN A 466 -26.90 -3.21 -14.79
N GLU A 467 -26.81 -4.26 -13.99
CA GLU A 467 -27.78 -5.33 -14.02
C GLU A 467 -28.69 -5.07 -12.83
N GLU A 468 -29.91 -4.64 -13.12
CA GLU A 468 -31.03 -4.86 -12.23
C GLU A 468 -31.12 -6.38 -12.01
N GLU A 469 -30.32 -6.91 -11.09
CA GLU A 469 -30.67 -8.14 -10.40
C GLU A 469 -31.92 -7.80 -9.60
N THR A 470 -33.06 -7.97 -10.27
CA THR A 470 -34.28 -8.43 -9.61
C THR A 470 -33.92 -9.76 -8.97
N ILE A 471 -33.33 -9.70 -7.76
CA ILE A 471 -33.20 -10.86 -6.90
C ILE A 471 -34.64 -11.22 -6.52
N THR A 472 -35.21 -12.10 -7.33
CA THR A 472 -36.35 -12.91 -6.95
C THR A 472 -36.04 -13.52 -5.58
N THR A 473 -37.01 -13.44 -4.68
CA THR A 473 -37.00 -13.80 -3.26
C THR A 473 -36.79 -15.29 -2.97
N GLU A 474 -35.87 -15.93 -3.68
CA GLU A 474 -35.53 -17.35 -3.57
C GLU A 474 -34.00 -17.52 -3.76
N ILE A 475 -33.23 -17.00 -2.80
CA ILE A 475 -31.91 -17.56 -2.51
C ILE A 475 -32.10 -18.34 -1.22
N GLU A 476 -32.05 -19.67 -1.31
CA GLU A 476 -31.75 -20.52 -0.16
C GLU A 476 -30.43 -19.99 0.44
N ASN A 477 -30.54 -19.31 1.57
CA ASN A 477 -29.43 -18.72 2.32
C ASN A 477 -28.48 -19.83 2.80
N GLU A 478 -27.49 -20.21 1.98
CA GLU A 478 -26.29 -20.82 2.53
C GLU A 478 -25.50 -19.74 3.24
N SER A 479 -25.51 -19.79 4.58
CA SER A 479 -24.68 -18.95 5.43
C SER A 479 -23.21 -19.14 5.07
N LYS A 480 -22.55 -18.02 4.73
CA LYS A 480 -21.20 -17.99 4.18
C LYS A 480 -20.17 -18.20 5.28
N TYR A 481 -20.27 -17.47 6.38
CA TYR A 481 -19.25 -17.47 7.42
C TYR A 481 -19.54 -18.46 8.56
N ILE A 482 -20.80 -18.67 8.97
CA ILE A 482 -21.13 -19.46 10.17
C ILE A 482 -20.60 -20.89 10.10
N ASN A 483 -20.52 -21.45 8.88
CA ASN A 483 -20.16 -22.83 8.63
C ASN A 483 -18.64 -23.03 8.53
N MET A 484 -17.83 -21.97 8.56
CA MET A 484 -16.38 -22.02 8.37
C MET A 484 -15.62 -22.49 9.60
N VAL A 485 -16.19 -22.30 10.78
CA VAL A 485 -15.55 -22.61 12.06
C VAL A 485 -16.31 -23.67 12.84
N ARG A 486 -15.67 -24.20 13.87
CA ARG A 486 -16.32 -24.98 14.92
C ARG A 486 -15.67 -24.68 16.27
N PRO A 487 -16.41 -24.80 17.38
CA PRO A 487 -15.84 -24.78 18.72
C PRO A 487 -15.06 -26.08 18.99
N LEU A 488 -13.99 -25.96 19.75
CA LEU A 488 -13.23 -27.10 20.26
C LEU A 488 -13.95 -27.78 21.42
N THR A 489 -13.97 -29.11 21.39
CA THR A 489 -14.44 -29.96 22.48
C THR A 489 -13.34 -30.21 23.49
N LYS A 490 -13.67 -30.78 24.65
CA LYS A 490 -12.66 -31.17 25.65
C LYS A 490 -11.69 -32.23 25.09
N GLU A 491 -12.20 -33.17 24.31
CA GLU A 491 -11.40 -34.18 23.62
C GLU A 491 -10.41 -33.55 22.61
N ASP A 492 -10.83 -32.50 21.88
CA ASP A 492 -9.94 -31.77 20.98
C ASP A 492 -8.78 -31.10 21.75
N VAL A 493 -9.08 -30.49 22.91
CA VAL A 493 -8.08 -29.83 23.76
C VAL A 493 -7.09 -30.86 24.31
N ASP A 494 -7.59 -31.98 24.82
CA ASP A 494 -6.79 -33.05 25.41
C ASP A 494 -5.94 -33.79 24.35
N SER A 495 -6.35 -33.76 23.08
CA SER A 495 -5.59 -34.36 21.97
C SER A 495 -4.25 -33.66 21.68
N GLY A 496 -4.11 -32.39 22.05
CA GLY A 496 -2.93 -31.58 21.72
C GLY A 496 -2.78 -31.25 20.23
N LYS A 497 -3.78 -31.56 19.39
CA LYS A 497 -3.76 -31.29 17.94
C LYS A 497 -3.71 -29.79 17.60
N TYR A 498 -4.36 -28.97 18.42
CA TYR A 498 -4.49 -27.53 18.20
C TYR A 498 -3.55 -26.74 19.10
N SER A 499 -3.05 -25.63 18.57
CA SER A 499 -2.22 -24.67 19.28
C SER A 499 -2.95 -23.33 19.48
N ILE A 500 -2.37 -22.45 20.30
CA ILE A 500 -2.90 -21.10 20.50
C ILE A 500 -2.93 -20.27 19.19
N PHE A 501 -2.08 -20.63 18.21
CA PHE A 501 -2.04 -20.01 16.89
C PHE A 501 -3.15 -20.52 15.95
N ASP A 502 -3.87 -21.57 16.35
CA ASP A 502 -5.01 -22.08 15.59
C ASP A 502 -6.31 -21.33 15.90
N ILE A 503 -6.34 -20.65 17.04
CA ILE A 503 -7.54 -20.02 17.58
C ILE A 503 -7.91 -18.77 16.79
N VAL A 504 -9.19 -18.67 16.46
CA VAL A 504 -9.79 -17.50 15.82
C VAL A 504 -10.83 -16.86 16.73
N LEU A 505 -10.99 -15.55 16.58
CA LEU A 505 -12.06 -14.77 17.18
C LEU A 505 -12.91 -14.14 16.07
N VAL A 506 -14.10 -13.72 16.47
CA VAL A 506 -15.15 -13.21 15.59
C VAL A 506 -14.98 -11.71 15.40
N LEU A 507 -15.03 -11.27 14.14
CA LEU A 507 -15.39 -9.91 13.78
C LEU A 507 -16.92 -9.82 13.79
N PRO A 508 -17.54 -9.05 14.70
CA PRO A 508 -18.99 -9.06 14.90
C PRO A 508 -19.79 -8.88 13.61
N GLY A 509 -20.82 -9.69 13.42
CA GLY A 509 -21.69 -9.67 12.25
C GLY A 509 -22.88 -10.59 12.43
N HIS A 510 -23.78 -10.61 11.44
CA HIS A 510 -25.00 -11.41 11.49
C HIS A 510 -24.80 -12.87 11.03
N ASP A 511 -23.71 -13.17 10.32
CA ASP A 511 -23.46 -14.44 9.64
C ASP A 511 -22.33 -15.26 10.30
N VAL A 512 -22.07 -15.05 11.59
CA VAL A 512 -20.93 -15.64 12.31
C VAL A 512 -21.36 -16.39 13.57
N GLN A 513 -20.62 -17.45 13.87
CA GLN A 513 -20.74 -18.19 15.12
C GLN A 513 -19.94 -17.51 16.23
N TYR A 514 -20.63 -16.91 17.20
CA TYR A 514 -20.02 -16.38 18.42
C TYR A 514 -19.58 -17.51 19.37
N PRO A 515 -18.43 -17.37 20.05
CA PRO A 515 -17.99 -18.34 21.05
C PRO A 515 -18.95 -18.36 22.25
N LYS A 516 -18.95 -19.46 23.01
CA LYS A 516 -19.72 -19.59 24.25
C LYS A 516 -18.84 -19.30 25.48
N GLY A 517 -19.45 -19.23 26.66
CA GLY A 517 -18.77 -19.00 27.94
C GLY A 517 -18.22 -17.59 28.07
N ILE A 518 -17.15 -17.42 28.86
CA ILE A 518 -16.62 -16.11 29.28
C ILE A 518 -16.37 -15.16 28.10
N ILE A 519 -15.83 -15.67 26.98
CA ILE A 519 -15.55 -14.85 25.80
C ILE A 519 -16.85 -14.45 25.09
N GLY A 520 -17.79 -15.37 24.95
CA GLY A 520 -19.13 -15.10 24.38
C GLY A 520 -19.91 -14.06 25.19
N ASP A 521 -19.91 -14.20 26.51
CA ASP A 521 -20.57 -13.27 27.42
C ASP A 521 -19.96 -11.86 27.30
N TYR A 522 -18.64 -11.78 27.14
CA TYR A 522 -17.95 -10.51 26.95
C TYR A 522 -18.25 -9.85 25.58
N TYR A 523 -18.43 -10.62 24.50
CA TYR A 523 -18.97 -10.09 23.25
C TYR A 523 -20.35 -9.45 23.45
N GLN A 524 -21.25 -10.16 24.14
CA GLN A 524 -22.61 -9.67 24.41
C GLN A 524 -22.56 -8.40 25.26
N GLU A 525 -21.71 -8.35 26.29
CA GLU A 525 -21.51 -7.18 27.14
C GLU A 525 -21.06 -5.96 26.32
N LEU A 526 -20.02 -6.12 25.48
CA LEU A 526 -19.49 -5.03 24.67
C LEU A 526 -20.49 -4.51 23.65
N LEU A 527 -21.18 -5.41 22.93
CA LEU A 527 -22.17 -5.00 21.93
C LEU A 527 -23.38 -4.34 22.60
N SER A 528 -23.86 -4.88 23.73
CA SER A 528 -25.00 -4.32 24.45
C SER A 528 -24.72 -2.92 25.02
N LYS A 529 -23.48 -2.65 25.46
CA LYS A 529 -23.05 -1.30 25.89
C LYS A 529 -23.21 -0.24 24.79
N ASP A 530 -23.13 -0.65 23.53
CA ASP A 530 -23.28 0.22 22.37
C ASP A 530 -24.71 0.19 21.76
N ASP A 531 -25.65 -0.49 22.42
CA ASP A 531 -27.00 -0.82 21.91
C ASP A 531 -26.99 -1.64 20.61
N LEU A 532 -26.00 -2.51 20.42
CA LEU A 532 -25.88 -3.39 19.26
C LEU A 532 -26.17 -4.85 19.63
N THR A 533 -26.74 -5.57 18.68
CA THR A 533 -26.97 -7.03 18.74
C THR A 533 -26.59 -7.62 17.37
N PRO A 534 -26.31 -8.94 17.25
CA PRO A 534 -26.00 -9.57 15.97
C PRO A 534 -27.01 -9.24 14.85
N GLU A 535 -28.29 -9.12 15.17
CA GLU A 535 -29.35 -8.80 14.20
C GLU A 535 -29.24 -7.37 13.67
N LYS A 536 -28.70 -6.42 14.46
CA LYS A 536 -28.47 -5.03 14.03
C LYS A 536 -27.33 -4.87 13.04
N PHE A 537 -26.52 -5.92 12.82
CA PHE A 537 -25.57 -5.95 11.73
C PHE A 537 -26.24 -6.26 10.38
N ILE A 538 -27.55 -6.54 10.37
CA ILE A 538 -28.40 -6.50 9.17
C ILE A 538 -28.99 -5.10 9.06
N ASN A 539 -28.62 -4.39 8.01
CA ASN A 539 -29.12 -3.04 7.73
C ASN A 539 -30.03 -3.06 6.50
N LYS A 540 -31.09 -2.23 6.51
CA LYS A 540 -31.94 -2.02 5.32
C LYS A 540 -31.12 -1.61 4.10
N GLN A 541 -30.05 -0.85 4.31
CA GLN A 541 -29.07 -0.51 3.29
C GLN A 541 -27.99 -1.58 3.28
N LYS A 542 -27.95 -2.42 2.24
CA LYS A 542 -27.02 -3.55 2.10
C LYS A 542 -25.56 -3.15 2.31
N VAL A 543 -25.18 -1.92 1.95
CA VAL A 543 -23.83 -1.36 2.14
C VAL A 543 -23.36 -1.28 3.61
N PHE A 544 -24.29 -1.18 4.56
CA PHE A 544 -23.97 -1.13 6.00
C PHE A 544 -24.21 -2.46 6.71
N SER A 545 -24.61 -3.51 5.97
CA SER A 545 -24.77 -4.85 6.55
C SER A 545 -23.42 -5.55 6.62
N LEU A 546 -23.10 -6.16 7.76
CA LEU A 546 -21.84 -6.86 7.97
C LEU A 546 -22.10 -8.35 8.23
N GLY A 547 -21.64 -9.21 7.32
CA GLY A 547 -21.61 -10.67 7.52
C GLY A 547 -20.84 -11.04 8.78
N GLY A 548 -19.72 -10.35 8.99
CA GLY A 548 -18.75 -10.73 10.00
C GLY A 548 -17.73 -11.67 9.39
N ALA A 549 -16.66 -11.92 10.12
CA ALA A 549 -15.56 -12.75 9.66
C ALA A 549 -14.80 -13.32 10.86
N TYR A 550 -13.74 -14.08 10.58
CA TYR A 550 -12.90 -14.68 11.62
C TYR A 550 -11.46 -14.26 11.44
N ARG A 551 -10.80 -14.02 12.57
CA ARG A 551 -9.42 -13.55 12.60
C ARG A 551 -8.62 -14.31 13.65
N LYS A 552 -7.43 -14.77 13.26
CA LYS A 552 -6.46 -15.42 14.14
C LYS A 552 -6.05 -14.47 15.26
N VAL A 553 -6.06 -14.96 16.50
CA VAL A 553 -5.78 -14.13 17.69
C VAL A 553 -4.29 -13.92 17.89
N PHE A 554 -3.51 -14.98 17.68
CA PHE A 554 -2.07 -14.99 17.85
C PHE A 554 -1.41 -15.36 16.53
N VAL A 555 -0.30 -14.70 16.22
CA VAL A 555 0.47 -14.93 14.99
C VAL A 555 1.93 -15.11 15.34
N LYS A 556 2.56 -16.08 14.69
CA LYS A 556 4.00 -16.33 14.74
C LYS A 556 4.65 -15.82 13.45
N PRO A 557 5.73 -15.03 13.52
CA PRO A 557 6.45 -14.66 12.32
C PRO A 557 7.12 -15.89 11.68
N ILE A 558 7.17 -15.92 10.35
CA ILE A 558 7.83 -16.97 9.57
C ILE A 558 9.20 -16.46 9.13
N ASP A 559 10.22 -17.32 9.17
CA ASP A 559 11.61 -16.99 8.83
C ASP A 559 12.15 -15.77 9.58
N PHE A 560 11.84 -15.65 10.88
CA PHE A 560 12.24 -14.50 11.70
C PHE A 560 13.74 -14.51 12.00
N GLN A 561 14.45 -13.52 11.46
CA GLN A 561 15.90 -13.32 11.60
C GLN A 561 16.17 -11.89 12.07
N TRP A 562 17.27 -11.70 12.81
CA TRP A 562 17.71 -10.39 13.24
C TRP A 562 19.23 -10.26 13.22
N LYS A 563 19.71 -9.02 13.12
CA LYS A 563 21.13 -8.67 13.29
C LYS A 563 21.27 -7.29 13.93
N ILE A 564 22.29 -7.12 14.75
CA ILE A 564 22.67 -5.83 15.32
C ILE A 564 23.71 -5.19 14.39
N LEU A 565 23.49 -3.92 14.04
CA LEU A 565 24.35 -3.15 13.16
C LEU A 565 24.78 -1.87 13.87
N ASN A 566 26.09 -1.65 13.99
CA ASN A 566 26.65 -0.39 14.44
C ASN A 566 27.01 0.47 13.22
N TYR A 567 26.61 1.74 13.23
CA TYR A 567 26.75 2.67 12.10
C TYR A 567 27.16 4.07 12.56
N GLU A 568 27.63 4.92 11.64
CA GLU A 568 28.22 6.23 11.97
C GLU A 568 27.23 7.38 11.90
N SER A 569 26.41 7.47 10.85
CA SER A 569 25.50 8.60 10.68
C SER A 569 24.03 8.21 10.83
N PRO A 570 23.20 9.01 11.53
CA PRO A 570 21.74 8.84 11.57
C PRO A 570 21.08 8.73 10.18
N ASN A 571 21.72 9.31 9.17
CA ASN A 571 21.23 9.36 7.79
C ASN A 571 21.73 8.22 6.88
N ASP A 572 22.49 7.28 7.42
CA ASP A 572 23.00 6.14 6.66
C ASP A 572 21.86 5.24 6.17
N ASN A 573 21.94 4.74 4.93
CA ASN A 573 20.99 3.74 4.39
C ASN A 573 21.40 2.34 4.87
N ILE A 574 20.98 1.96 6.07
CA ILE A 574 21.38 0.71 6.73
C ILE A 574 20.70 -0.55 6.19
N ILE A 575 19.65 -0.39 5.37
CA ILE A 575 19.03 -1.48 4.62
C ILE A 575 19.11 -1.15 3.13
N LEU A 576 19.67 -2.07 2.35
CA LEU A 576 19.73 -1.96 0.90
C LEU A 576 18.38 -2.34 0.28
N SER A 577 17.83 -1.46 -0.56
CA SER A 577 16.59 -1.75 -1.30
C SER A 577 16.85 -2.55 -2.58
N ASP A 578 15.83 -3.23 -3.09
CA ASP A 578 15.88 -3.97 -4.36
C ASP A 578 16.45 -3.13 -5.51
N TYR A 579 15.94 -1.90 -5.68
CA TYR A 579 16.45 -0.96 -6.67
C TYR A 579 17.92 -0.55 -6.45
N SER A 580 18.34 -0.41 -5.19
CA SER A 580 19.74 -0.10 -4.86
C SER A 580 20.67 -1.26 -5.20
N ARG A 581 20.20 -2.52 -5.04
CA ARG A 581 20.94 -3.71 -5.48
C ARG A 581 21.12 -3.73 -6.99
N ILE A 582 20.09 -3.38 -7.77
CA ILE A 582 20.20 -3.23 -9.23
C ILE A 582 21.26 -2.18 -9.59
N MET A 583 21.26 -1.04 -8.89
CA MET A 583 22.23 0.03 -9.09
C MET A 583 23.63 -0.27 -8.56
N LYS A 584 23.82 -1.41 -7.88
CA LYS A 584 25.06 -1.83 -7.23
C LYS A 584 25.55 -0.82 -6.20
N ASP A 585 24.62 -0.22 -5.47
CA ASP A 585 24.94 0.60 -4.30
C ASP A 585 25.64 -0.29 -3.25
N PRO A 586 26.66 0.22 -2.53
CA PRO A 586 27.38 -0.56 -1.54
C PRO A 586 26.51 -0.90 -0.32
N GLU A 587 26.67 -2.10 0.22
CA GLU A 587 26.10 -2.46 1.51
C GLU A 587 26.89 -1.81 2.64
N ILE A 588 26.20 -1.40 3.70
CA ILE A 588 26.84 -0.88 4.91
C ILE A 588 27.28 -2.04 5.78
N GLU A 589 28.58 -2.13 6.02
CA GLU A 589 29.17 -3.05 6.98
C GLU A 589 29.05 -2.52 8.42
N SER A 590 28.89 -3.42 9.39
CA SER A 590 28.85 -3.07 10.80
C SER A 590 30.21 -2.54 11.24
N LYS A 591 30.24 -1.34 11.83
CA LYS A 591 31.48 -0.74 12.36
C LYS A 591 31.57 -1.01 13.85
N PRO A 592 32.61 -1.71 14.37
CA PRO A 592 32.70 -2.05 15.79
C PRO A 592 32.53 -0.85 16.74
N ASN A 593 33.04 0.33 16.34
CA ASN A 593 32.98 1.58 17.10
C ASN A 593 31.97 2.61 16.53
N GLY A 594 30.90 2.15 15.86
CA GLY A 594 29.86 3.06 15.36
C GLY A 594 29.18 3.83 16.50
N GLU A 595 28.94 5.13 16.32
CA GLU A 595 28.28 5.99 17.32
C GLU A 595 26.80 5.64 17.54
N HIS A 596 26.21 4.88 16.62
CA HIS A 596 24.82 4.48 16.68
C HIS A 596 24.65 2.97 16.49
N ARG A 597 23.60 2.43 17.11
CA ARG A 597 23.22 1.02 17.02
C ARG A 597 21.81 0.88 16.45
N ALA A 598 21.64 -0.06 15.53
CA ALA A 598 20.35 -0.45 14.98
C ALA A 598 20.14 -1.97 15.12
N LEU A 599 18.88 -2.36 15.27
CA LEU A 599 18.43 -3.74 15.16
C LEU A 599 17.72 -3.91 13.82
N ILE A 600 18.27 -4.74 12.94
CA ILE A 600 17.67 -5.08 11.66
C ILE A 600 16.92 -6.41 11.82
N LEU A 601 15.64 -6.41 11.44
CA LEU A 601 14.73 -7.54 11.49
C LEU A 601 14.35 -7.94 10.05
N ASP A 602 14.31 -9.23 9.76
CA ASP A 602 13.80 -9.80 8.51
C ASP A 602 12.83 -10.94 8.85
N PHE A 603 11.59 -10.85 8.37
CA PHE A 603 10.57 -11.84 8.67
C PHE A 603 9.40 -11.76 7.69
N LYS A 604 8.57 -12.81 7.67
CA LYS A 604 7.32 -12.85 6.91
C LYS A 604 6.14 -12.85 7.86
N LEU A 605 5.09 -12.12 7.50
CA LEU A 605 3.80 -12.17 8.15
C LEU A 605 2.72 -12.57 7.14
N PRO A 606 1.70 -13.32 7.58
CA PRO A 606 0.55 -13.59 6.74
C PRO A 606 -0.19 -12.29 6.42
N GLN A 607 -1.11 -12.37 5.47
CA GLN A 607 -2.04 -11.28 5.16
C GLN A 607 -2.83 -10.84 6.40
N SER A 608 -3.41 -9.64 6.33
CA SER A 608 -4.20 -9.06 7.42
C SER A 608 -3.46 -8.96 8.76
N THR A 609 -2.12 -8.88 8.76
CA THR A 609 -1.31 -8.80 9.99
C THR A 609 -0.45 -7.55 9.99
N TYR A 610 -0.40 -6.85 11.12
CA TYR A 610 0.32 -5.58 11.27
C TYR A 610 1.73 -5.79 11.82
N ALA A 611 2.76 -5.46 11.03
CA ALA A 611 4.15 -5.51 11.50
C ALA A 611 4.39 -4.65 12.75
N THR A 612 3.66 -3.53 12.90
CA THR A 612 3.76 -2.69 14.10
C THR A 612 3.34 -3.43 15.37
N MET A 613 2.44 -4.42 15.30
CA MET A 613 2.04 -5.21 16.49
C MET A 613 3.11 -6.22 16.89
N LEU A 614 3.87 -6.76 15.94
CA LEU A 614 5.08 -7.54 16.24
C LEU A 614 6.12 -6.64 16.90
N LEU A 615 6.38 -5.45 16.34
CA LEU A 615 7.34 -4.50 16.91
C LEU A 615 6.93 -4.03 18.30
N ARG A 616 5.63 -3.84 18.53
CA ARG A 616 5.05 -3.54 19.84
C ARG A 616 5.37 -4.65 20.83
N GLU A 617 5.15 -5.92 20.45
CA GLU A 617 5.50 -7.06 21.30
C GLU A 617 6.99 -7.11 21.64
N LEU A 618 7.86 -6.74 20.70
CA LEU A 618 9.31 -6.69 20.90
C LEU A 618 9.75 -5.54 21.82
N LEU A 619 9.26 -4.33 21.56
CA LEU A 619 9.70 -3.10 22.21
C LEU A 619 8.94 -2.81 23.52
N LYS A 620 7.79 -3.45 23.75
CA LYS A 620 6.85 -3.18 24.84
C LYS A 620 6.50 -1.70 25.00
N THR A 621 6.49 -0.97 23.89
CA THR A 621 6.20 0.46 23.83
C THR A 621 5.13 0.74 22.78
N ASP A 622 4.41 1.85 22.96
CA ASP A 622 3.39 2.30 22.03
C ASP A 622 4.02 2.59 20.65
N THR A 623 3.45 1.98 19.61
CA THR A 623 3.99 2.05 18.24
C THR A 623 3.30 3.08 17.35
N SER A 624 2.47 3.95 17.91
CA SER A 624 1.81 5.02 17.18
C SER A 624 2.83 5.99 16.56
N THR A 625 2.46 6.58 15.41
CA THR A 625 3.37 7.47 14.66
C THR A 625 3.82 8.66 15.51
N GLN A 626 2.93 9.19 16.35
CA GLN A 626 3.18 10.32 17.22
C GLN A 626 4.18 9.99 18.34
N THR A 627 4.05 8.82 18.98
CA THR A 627 5.04 8.33 19.96
C THR A 627 6.42 8.22 19.32
N GLN A 628 6.49 7.65 18.12
CA GLN A 628 7.76 7.52 17.39
C GLN A 628 8.36 8.89 17.01
N ILE A 629 7.54 9.89 16.67
CA ILE A 629 8.00 11.28 16.45
C ILE A 629 8.55 11.89 17.74
N GLN A 630 7.91 11.64 18.90
CA GLN A 630 8.40 12.15 20.18
C GLN A 630 9.72 11.52 20.60
N LEU A 631 9.86 10.19 20.42
CA LEU A 631 11.12 9.49 20.67
C LEU A 631 12.25 10.03 19.80
N GLN A 632 11.98 10.29 18.52
CA GLN A 632 12.95 10.91 17.60
C GLN A 632 13.35 12.31 18.10
N LYS A 633 12.39 13.16 18.48
CA LYS A 633 12.68 14.52 18.99
C LYS A 633 13.51 14.50 20.27
N GLY A 634 13.19 13.62 21.22
CA GLY A 634 13.97 13.51 22.46
C GLY A 634 15.42 13.08 22.18
N ILE A 635 15.63 12.19 21.21
CA ILE A 635 16.97 11.79 20.78
C ILE A 635 17.69 12.93 20.06
N ASP A 636 17.02 13.65 19.17
CA ASP A 636 17.61 14.80 18.47
C ASP A 636 18.04 15.90 19.46
N GLU A 637 17.21 16.19 20.47
CA GLU A 637 17.53 17.13 21.56
C GLU A 637 18.74 16.64 22.37
N SER A 638 18.79 15.36 22.73
CA SER A 638 19.94 14.76 23.44
C SER A 638 21.23 14.81 22.63
N ASN A 639 21.16 14.59 21.31
CA ASN A 639 22.32 14.64 20.42
C ASN A 639 22.85 16.07 20.27
N VAL A 640 21.96 17.06 20.15
CA VAL A 640 22.34 18.48 20.13
C VAL A 640 22.98 18.89 21.45
N GLU A 641 22.46 18.43 22.59
CA GLU A 641 23.06 18.67 23.90
C GLU A 641 24.46 18.03 23.99
N LYS A 642 24.62 16.76 23.56
CA LYS A 642 25.92 16.08 23.48
C LYS A 642 26.93 16.83 22.60
N GLU A 643 26.54 17.23 21.39
CA GLU A 643 27.42 18.01 20.51
C GLU A 643 27.81 19.35 21.14
N SER A 644 26.86 20.01 21.82
CA SER A 644 27.15 21.28 22.51
C SER A 644 28.13 21.10 23.67
N LEU A 645 28.05 19.98 24.41
CA LEU A 645 28.97 19.64 25.50
C LEU A 645 30.35 19.23 24.97
N LYS A 646 30.41 18.44 23.89
CA LYS A 646 31.66 18.10 23.19
C LYS A 646 32.38 19.34 22.65
N ARG A 647 31.67 20.28 22.02
CA ARG A 647 32.26 21.55 21.56
C ARG A 647 32.80 22.41 22.70
N LYS A 648 32.13 22.43 23.86
CA LYS A 648 32.65 23.13 25.06
C LYS A 648 33.94 22.49 25.57
N LEU A 649 34.01 21.16 25.61
CA LEU A 649 35.24 20.42 25.94
C LEU A 649 36.38 20.70 24.93
N ASP A 650 36.06 20.83 23.64
CA ASP A 650 37.04 21.13 22.60
C ASP A 650 37.51 22.60 22.58
N GLU A 651 36.67 23.52 23.05
CA GLU A 651 36.97 24.96 23.20
C GLU A 651 37.79 25.24 24.48
N ASP A 652 37.50 24.55 25.59
CA ASP A 652 38.24 24.62 26.85
C ASP A 652 39.45 23.67 26.87
N LYS A 653 40.43 23.86 25.96
CA LYS A 653 41.67 23.04 25.86
C LYS A 653 42.61 23.11 27.08
N THR A 654 42.14 23.48 28.25
CA THR A 654 42.87 23.48 29.52
C THR A 654 41.91 23.05 30.61
N ASP A 655 42.05 21.79 31.04
CA ASP A 655 41.25 21.06 32.04
C ASP A 655 39.83 20.64 31.61
N ALA A 656 39.68 19.37 31.23
CA ALA A 656 38.38 18.73 31.07
C ALA A 656 37.61 18.79 32.41
N ASP A 657 36.52 19.54 32.48
CA ASP A 657 35.66 19.60 33.67
C ASP A 657 34.98 18.22 33.88
N PRO A 658 35.29 17.48 34.96
CA PRO A 658 34.74 16.15 35.21
C PRO A 658 33.21 16.13 35.27
N LYS A 659 32.57 17.28 35.56
CA LYS A 659 31.10 17.40 35.58
C LYS A 659 30.49 17.45 34.18
N VAL A 660 31.25 17.87 33.17
CA VAL A 660 30.83 17.86 31.77
C VAL A 660 30.93 16.43 31.23
N GLU A 661 32.01 15.71 31.56
CA GLU A 661 32.18 14.29 31.22
C GLU A 661 31.09 13.42 31.87
N GLU A 662 30.80 13.60 33.17
CA GLU A 662 29.73 12.87 33.86
C GLU A 662 28.33 13.13 33.26
N LYS A 663 28.11 14.34 32.71
CA LYS A 663 26.85 14.66 32.01
C LYS A 663 26.75 13.99 30.65
N ILE A 664 27.84 13.90 29.89
CA ILE A 664 27.87 13.17 28.62
C ILE A 664 27.56 11.68 28.89
N LEU A 665 28.18 11.10 29.92
CA LEU A 665 28.00 9.69 30.29
C LEU A 665 26.58 9.36 30.79
N LYS A 666 25.85 10.34 31.32
CA LYS A 666 24.41 10.19 31.68
C LYS A 666 23.46 10.31 30.50
N LEU A 667 23.92 10.89 29.39
CA LEU A 667 23.16 11.00 28.15
C LEU A 667 23.44 9.82 27.20
N GLU A 668 24.53 9.07 27.42
CA GLU A 668 24.83 7.76 26.83
C GLU A 668 24.03 6.66 27.51
#